data_AF-A0A1G1CG59-F1
#
_entry.id   AF-A0A1G1CG59-F1
#
_cell.length_a   1.000
_cell.length_b   1.000
_cell.length_c   1.000
_cell.angle_alpha   90.00
_cell.angle_beta   90.00
_cell.angle_gamma   90.00
#
_symmetry.space_group_name_H-M   'P 1'
#
loop_
_entity.id
_entity.type
_entity.pdbx_description
1 polymer ?
#
loop_
_entity_poly.entity_id
_entity_poly.type
_entity_poly.pdbx_seq_one_letter_code
_entity_poly.pdbx_strand_id
1 'polypeptide(L)'
;MVGSKCLAGSLMWTGALLALCGTGCARTRAPVTVTCALPDGVRVLAECQDIRAAQMKLRELKSQGKLAGPVEVVLRRGTYSISEPLRFTPEDSGTEQSPITYRAAIPGAVTISGGVRIEGWRPESNGVWSADVPEVREGKLYFRQMFVDGRRAVRARSPNQGFFYATGLITKPDYANGKADGFYYAGEDMTQNIAACPDMQLVIYESWLSSQHRVKEFRPETKTVITERPMAWSSTRSRYLVENAPACLDAPGEWYLDRQTGVVRYIPLPGEDMRKATVIVPVTPSLLQFKGDPERGAYVEHLRFSGITFTHADWTPQGRSLTGSQARCPTGFATPDIALESGAVAAIGLRHTSIEGCEVTQVGAHAVVLMQGCADNVVRKCHMHDLGGGGVYLFWETADPRIWKPRGEFDHIERNVIDNNYIHDMTHVWNGAVGVLTGPCAANNRITHNEVSYGDYSGMSIGWGWSADQKYGFYQDGNVVEYNHIHHVMNYLLDDGAAIYLLGWQKDTRICYNWIHDVRSYSGGYANGLYPDSGTSGVLFEGNVIHDVLWGFAGNGGHECIVRDNIFAFCQQTGIRTGEHWWDVQVKLNPNPIVFERNIVYDDGGNSALVRTGNATNAQVMSKNLYWPGTTRAGEKLFSGGKEQPLGTFADWQAKGYDAGSVMADPLFMDAADRDLRLRPDSPALKLGFKPTDLSKVGLYGDHDWTSLPSRMKHTPIVSVSGPPPRGFEWTYDDEAAGAAPVHSGELAPGPTELNHRIVVTDTDAASGKHSLMLVEGKNEERNFFPFLHYPIGADAGPIRASLRLKMPSATPSAMYLEFRDYANAGVKYFQTGPHLEIDAQGVLTATPNAGVKLKLPRGAWVLLDMAFNMGKGAAKTFDLTVTVPGQPPQVFRDVPYTDTAFLQAGEIYIVSTGPDGGAFLIDDVRVTTAHGDE
;
A
#
# COMPACT_ATOMS: atom_id res chain seq x y z
N MET A 1 -28.59 -26.54 68.24
CA MET A 1 -30.07 -26.51 68.22
C MET A 1 -30.47 -26.35 66.77
N VAL A 2 -30.49 -27.39 65.93
CA VAL A 2 -31.39 -28.57 65.83
C VAL A 2 -32.85 -28.21 65.53
N GLY A 3 -33.27 -28.60 64.31
CA GLY A 3 -34.59 -29.13 63.97
C GLY A 3 -35.62 -28.10 63.48
N SER A 4 -36.54 -28.36 62.56
CA SER A 4 -36.98 -29.55 61.80
C SER A 4 -38.05 -29.03 60.81
N LYS A 5 -37.98 -29.32 59.50
CA LYS A 5 -38.66 -30.40 58.74
C LYS A 5 -40.21 -30.45 58.73
N CYS A 6 -40.71 -30.71 57.50
CA CYS A 6 -41.91 -31.45 57.04
C CYS A 6 -43.13 -30.61 56.60
N LEU A 7 -43.92 -30.94 55.56
CA LEU A 7 -43.79 -31.74 54.31
C LEU A 7 -45.14 -31.60 53.54
N ALA A 8 -45.11 -31.74 52.20
CA ALA A 8 -46.21 -32.06 51.26
C ALA A 8 -47.28 -30.97 50.99
N GLY A 9 -47.83 -30.80 49.78
CA GLY A 9 -47.71 -31.48 48.49
C GLY A 9 -48.72 -30.89 47.48
N SER A 10 -48.27 -30.73 46.23
CA SER A 10 -48.96 -30.86 44.93
C SER A 10 -50.43 -30.38 44.74
N LEU A 11 -50.67 -29.40 43.86
CA LEU A 11 -51.20 -29.60 42.49
C LEU A 11 -51.44 -28.26 41.76
N MET A 12 -51.26 -28.30 40.43
CA MET A 12 -51.45 -27.23 39.44
C MET A 12 -52.87 -26.63 39.42
N TRP A 13 -53.04 -25.41 38.88
CA TRP A 13 -53.96 -25.04 37.79
C TRP A 13 -53.75 -23.56 37.35
N THR A 14 -53.41 -23.40 36.08
CA THR A 14 -53.80 -22.36 35.08
C THR A 14 -54.01 -20.89 35.47
N GLY A 15 -53.32 -19.99 34.73
CA GLY A 15 -53.69 -18.58 34.58
C GLY A 15 -52.88 -17.92 33.45
N ALA A 16 -53.57 -17.50 32.39
CA ALA A 16 -53.03 -17.10 31.09
C ALA A 16 -52.13 -15.84 31.10
N LEU A 17 -51.09 -15.84 30.27
CA LEU A 17 -50.37 -14.65 29.82
C LEU A 17 -50.42 -14.62 28.29
N LEU A 18 -51.10 -13.60 27.75
CA LEU A 18 -51.12 -13.28 26.33
C LEU A 18 -49.70 -12.93 25.87
N ALA A 19 -49.13 -13.79 25.02
CA ALA A 19 -47.97 -13.47 24.21
C ALA A 19 -48.43 -12.63 23.01
N LEU A 20 -48.10 -11.33 23.03
CA LEU A 20 -48.09 -10.51 21.83
C LEU A 20 -46.92 -10.98 20.95
N CYS A 21 -47.23 -11.82 19.98
CA CYS A 21 -46.33 -12.19 18.90
C CYS A 21 -46.01 -10.93 18.09
N GLY A 22 -44.78 -10.42 18.23
CA GLY A 22 -44.17 -9.59 17.21
C GLY A 22 -44.08 -10.43 15.94
N THR A 23 -44.77 -9.99 14.89
CA THR A 23 -44.76 -10.62 13.57
C THR A 23 -43.34 -10.61 13.02
N GLY A 24 -42.65 -11.75 13.18
CA GLY A 24 -41.40 -12.02 12.52
C GLY A 24 -41.58 -11.87 11.01
N CYS A 25 -40.70 -11.08 10.40
CA CYS A 25 -40.54 -11.04 8.95
C CYS A 25 -40.36 -12.48 8.47
N ALA A 26 -41.33 -12.99 7.69
CA ALA A 26 -41.20 -14.28 7.05
C ALA A 26 -40.00 -14.21 6.10
N ARG A 27 -38.83 -14.68 6.55
CA ARG A 27 -37.69 -14.95 5.68
C ARG A 27 -38.19 -15.95 4.64
N THR A 28 -38.46 -15.50 3.42
CA THR A 28 -38.81 -16.38 2.30
C THR A 28 -37.60 -17.28 2.04
N ARG A 29 -37.65 -18.50 2.59
CA ARG A 29 -36.62 -19.52 2.40
C ARG A 29 -36.63 -19.93 0.92
N ALA A 30 -35.53 -19.67 0.21
CA ALA A 30 -35.40 -20.04 -1.20
C ALA A 30 -35.14 -21.56 -1.30
N PRO A 31 -35.92 -22.33 -2.08
CA PRO A 31 -35.78 -23.79 -2.11
C PRO A 31 -34.41 -24.21 -2.65
N VAL A 32 -33.87 -25.30 -2.11
CA VAL A 32 -32.65 -25.96 -2.60
C VAL A 32 -32.99 -27.39 -2.96
N THR A 33 -32.66 -27.80 -4.18
CA THR A 33 -32.92 -29.17 -4.63
C THR A 33 -31.61 -29.95 -4.63
N VAL A 34 -31.57 -31.05 -3.88
CA VAL A 34 -30.43 -31.99 -3.87
C VAL A 34 -30.75 -33.13 -4.83
N THR A 35 -29.90 -33.32 -5.83
CA THR A 35 -30.04 -34.37 -6.85
C THR A 35 -28.78 -35.22 -6.93
N CYS A 36 -28.93 -36.45 -7.44
CA CYS A 36 -27.83 -37.37 -7.69
C CYS A 36 -27.98 -38.00 -9.07
N ALA A 37 -26.89 -38.02 -9.82
CA ALA A 37 -26.80 -38.66 -11.12
C ALA A 37 -26.56 -40.16 -10.95
N LEU A 38 -27.44 -40.97 -11.55
CA LEU A 38 -27.41 -42.42 -11.56
C LEU A 38 -27.34 -42.93 -13.02
N PRO A 39 -26.94 -44.20 -13.25
CA PRO A 39 -26.88 -44.76 -14.60
C PRO A 39 -28.21 -44.72 -15.39
N ASP A 40 -29.34 -44.66 -14.69
CA ASP A 40 -30.70 -44.64 -15.24
C ASP A 40 -31.35 -43.24 -15.27
N GLY A 41 -30.64 -42.20 -14.82
CA GLY A 41 -31.11 -40.80 -14.87
C GLY A 41 -30.74 -39.97 -13.64
N VAL A 42 -31.33 -38.78 -13.51
CA VAL A 42 -31.14 -37.89 -12.34
C VAL A 42 -32.26 -38.12 -11.33
N ARG A 43 -31.89 -38.40 -10.08
CA ARG A 43 -32.83 -38.60 -8.97
C ARG A 43 -32.80 -37.42 -8.00
N VAL A 44 -33.96 -36.87 -7.66
CA VAL A 44 -34.09 -35.93 -6.54
C VAL A 44 -33.96 -36.70 -5.22
N LEU A 45 -32.94 -36.35 -4.42
CA LEU A 45 -32.68 -36.96 -3.12
C LEU A 45 -33.35 -36.21 -1.98
N ALA A 46 -33.45 -34.88 -2.09
CA ALA A 46 -34.11 -34.04 -1.11
C ALA A 46 -34.52 -32.68 -1.68
N GLU A 47 -35.55 -32.09 -1.09
CA GLU A 47 -35.85 -30.66 -1.20
C GLU A 47 -35.57 -30.04 0.17
N CYS A 48 -34.67 -29.07 0.20
CA CYS A 48 -34.17 -28.43 1.40
C CYS A 48 -34.60 -26.96 1.41
N GLN A 49 -34.73 -26.40 2.60
CA GLN A 49 -35.22 -25.03 2.77
C GLN A 49 -34.11 -23.99 2.60
N ASP A 50 -32.85 -24.38 2.78
CA ASP A 50 -31.68 -23.54 2.55
C ASP A 50 -30.43 -24.42 2.31
N ILE A 51 -29.30 -23.77 2.03
CA ILE A 51 -28.03 -24.42 1.73
C ILE A 51 -27.44 -25.18 2.93
N ARG A 52 -27.70 -24.73 4.17
CA ARG A 52 -27.21 -25.41 5.38
C ARG A 52 -28.00 -26.71 5.62
N ALA A 53 -29.31 -26.68 5.41
CA ALA A 53 -30.15 -27.87 5.42
C ALA A 53 -29.73 -28.87 4.33
N ALA A 54 -29.36 -28.38 3.14
CA ALA A 54 -28.84 -29.24 2.08
C ALA A 54 -27.51 -29.91 2.47
N GLN A 55 -26.55 -29.17 3.03
CA GLN A 55 -25.29 -29.72 3.53
C GLN A 55 -25.52 -30.80 4.60
N MET A 56 -26.33 -30.51 5.62
CA MET A 56 -26.66 -31.46 6.67
C MET A 56 -27.35 -32.71 6.11
N LYS A 57 -28.22 -32.54 5.11
CA LYS A 57 -28.88 -33.67 4.45
C LYS A 57 -27.89 -34.52 3.67
N LEU A 58 -26.90 -33.92 3.02
CA LEU A 58 -25.84 -34.67 2.34
C LEU A 58 -24.98 -35.48 3.31
N ARG A 59 -24.61 -34.92 4.47
CA ARG A 59 -23.92 -35.67 5.52
C ARG A 59 -24.73 -36.89 5.99
N GLU A 60 -26.03 -36.71 6.18
CA GLU A 60 -26.95 -37.79 6.55
C GLU A 60 -27.03 -38.88 5.45
N LEU A 61 -27.17 -38.48 4.18
CA LEU A 61 -27.24 -39.43 3.07
C LEU A 61 -25.92 -40.17 2.86
N LYS A 62 -24.78 -39.49 3.05
CA LYS A 62 -23.44 -40.06 2.96
C LYS A 62 -23.20 -41.09 4.06
N SER A 63 -23.55 -40.78 5.31
CA SER A 63 -23.40 -41.73 6.43
C SER A 63 -24.28 -42.98 6.29
N GLN A 64 -25.38 -42.87 5.53
CA GLN A 64 -26.26 -43.99 5.18
C GLN A 64 -25.81 -44.77 3.93
N GLY A 65 -24.70 -44.39 3.28
CA GLY A 65 -24.24 -45.02 2.03
C GLY A 65 -25.18 -44.81 0.85
N LYS A 66 -25.99 -43.74 0.85
CA LYS A 66 -27.02 -43.48 -0.17
C LYS A 66 -26.56 -42.59 -1.32
N LEU A 67 -25.31 -42.14 -1.32
CA LEU A 67 -24.71 -41.41 -2.42
C LEU A 67 -24.03 -42.41 -3.36
N ALA A 68 -24.62 -42.64 -4.53
CA ALA A 68 -24.19 -43.67 -5.49
C ALA A 68 -23.57 -43.09 -6.78
N GLY A 69 -23.41 -41.77 -6.86
CA GLY A 69 -22.87 -41.07 -8.01
C GLY A 69 -22.83 -39.55 -7.77
N PRO A 70 -22.36 -38.77 -8.75
CA PRO A 70 -22.20 -37.32 -8.64
C PRO A 70 -23.46 -36.63 -8.10
N VAL A 71 -23.26 -35.66 -7.23
CA VAL A 71 -24.34 -34.96 -6.52
C VAL A 71 -24.39 -33.50 -6.97
N GLU A 72 -25.59 -32.98 -7.25
CA GLU A 72 -25.81 -31.54 -7.42
C GLU A 72 -26.70 -30.98 -6.33
N VAL A 73 -26.26 -29.88 -5.73
CA VAL A 73 -27.05 -28.98 -4.88
C VAL A 73 -27.43 -27.78 -5.73
N VAL A 74 -28.66 -27.79 -6.23
CA VAL A 74 -29.19 -26.77 -7.15
C VAL A 74 -29.90 -25.68 -6.34
N LEU A 75 -29.30 -24.50 -6.34
CA LEU A 75 -29.80 -23.31 -5.66
C LEU A 75 -30.75 -22.56 -6.60
N ARG A 76 -32.00 -22.33 -6.17
CA ARG A 76 -32.96 -21.54 -6.96
C ARG A 76 -32.72 -20.05 -6.74
N ARG A 77 -33.24 -19.25 -7.66
CA ARG A 77 -33.22 -17.78 -7.59
C ARG A 77 -33.57 -17.28 -6.19
N GLY A 78 -32.72 -16.42 -5.64
CA GLY A 78 -32.98 -15.76 -4.38
C GLY A 78 -31.72 -15.46 -3.57
N THR A 79 -31.94 -14.81 -2.43
CA THR A 79 -30.90 -14.48 -1.45
C THR A 79 -30.97 -15.45 -0.27
N TYR A 80 -29.87 -16.12 -0.01
CA TYR A 80 -29.66 -17.05 1.09
C TYR A 80 -28.87 -16.34 2.19
N SER A 81 -29.58 -15.78 3.18
CA SER A 81 -28.95 -15.08 4.29
C SER A 81 -28.35 -16.07 5.31
N ILE A 82 -27.07 -15.89 5.63
CA ILE A 82 -26.36 -16.64 6.68
C ILE A 82 -25.85 -15.67 7.75
N SER A 83 -25.86 -16.11 9.00
CA SER A 83 -25.31 -15.35 10.15
C SER A 83 -23.99 -15.92 10.65
N GLU A 84 -23.55 -17.02 10.08
CA GLU A 84 -22.33 -17.74 10.40
C GLU A 84 -21.84 -18.49 9.13
N PRO A 85 -20.53 -18.68 8.97
CA PRO A 85 -19.98 -19.27 7.75
C PRO A 85 -20.53 -20.68 7.50
N LEU A 86 -20.72 -21.03 6.23
CA LEU A 86 -20.96 -22.42 5.83
C LEU A 86 -19.64 -23.18 5.90
N ARG A 87 -19.51 -24.00 6.94
CA ARG A 87 -18.29 -24.75 7.22
C ARG A 87 -18.31 -26.14 6.61
N PHE A 88 -17.41 -26.38 5.67
CA PHE A 88 -17.12 -27.67 5.07
C PHE A 88 -15.97 -28.34 5.81
N THR A 89 -16.14 -29.61 6.16
CA THR A 89 -15.13 -30.45 6.81
C THR A 89 -14.86 -31.68 5.94
N PRO A 90 -13.88 -32.55 6.28
CA PRO A 90 -13.63 -33.78 5.51
C PRO A 90 -14.86 -34.70 5.35
N GLU A 91 -15.85 -34.59 6.24
CA GLU A 91 -17.12 -35.30 6.13
C GLU A 91 -17.92 -34.87 4.90
N ASP A 92 -17.75 -33.63 4.43
CA ASP A 92 -18.44 -33.08 3.27
C ASP A 92 -17.78 -33.42 1.93
N SER A 93 -16.57 -34.01 1.92
CA SER A 93 -15.83 -34.28 0.69
C SER A 93 -16.61 -35.18 -0.28
N GLY A 94 -16.50 -34.90 -1.57
CA GLY A 94 -16.87 -35.83 -2.62
C GLY A 94 -15.75 -36.86 -2.88
N THR A 95 -15.84 -37.53 -4.01
CA THR A 95 -14.72 -38.27 -4.61
C THR A 95 -14.57 -37.85 -6.07
N GLU A 96 -13.46 -38.22 -6.72
CA GLU A 96 -13.28 -37.99 -8.15
C GLU A 96 -14.45 -38.55 -8.98
N GLN A 97 -14.95 -39.75 -8.63
CA GLN A 97 -16.06 -40.41 -9.32
C GLN A 97 -17.44 -39.88 -8.88
N SER A 98 -17.53 -39.25 -7.71
CA SER A 98 -18.78 -38.76 -7.13
C SER A 98 -18.57 -37.39 -6.47
N PRO A 99 -18.26 -36.33 -7.25
CA PRO A 99 -18.07 -34.99 -6.73
C PRO A 99 -19.40 -34.39 -6.26
N ILE A 100 -19.33 -33.36 -5.43
CA ILE A 100 -20.51 -32.59 -4.97
C ILE A 100 -20.46 -31.18 -5.56
N THR A 101 -21.47 -30.84 -6.35
CA THR A 101 -21.56 -29.56 -7.08
C THR A 101 -22.65 -28.68 -6.50
N TYR A 102 -22.28 -27.55 -5.91
CA TYR A 102 -23.17 -26.46 -5.52
C TYR A 102 -23.28 -25.48 -6.69
N ARG A 103 -24.46 -25.38 -7.31
CA ARG A 103 -24.64 -24.50 -8.47
C ARG A 103 -25.92 -23.70 -8.39
N ALA A 104 -25.87 -22.49 -8.94
CA ALA A 104 -27.08 -21.75 -9.24
C ALA A 104 -27.87 -22.44 -10.36
N ALA A 105 -29.19 -22.49 -10.23
CA ALA A 105 -30.08 -22.95 -11.29
C ALA A 105 -30.00 -22.05 -12.53
N ILE A 106 -29.81 -20.76 -12.30
CA ILE A 106 -29.55 -19.72 -13.30
C ILE A 106 -28.32 -18.94 -12.79
N PRO A 107 -27.17 -18.94 -13.49
CA PRO A 107 -25.98 -18.21 -13.07
C PRO A 107 -26.29 -16.73 -12.77
N GLY A 108 -25.75 -16.21 -11.66
CA GLY A 108 -25.95 -14.83 -11.21
C GLY A 108 -27.32 -14.54 -10.57
N ALA A 109 -28.25 -15.50 -10.54
CA ALA A 109 -29.57 -15.31 -9.91
C ALA A 109 -29.60 -15.75 -8.42
N VAL A 110 -28.48 -16.21 -7.88
CA VAL A 110 -28.36 -16.76 -6.52
C VAL A 110 -27.32 -15.96 -5.76
N THR A 111 -27.72 -15.47 -4.59
CA THR A 111 -26.84 -14.71 -3.70
C THR A 111 -26.74 -15.41 -2.36
N ILE A 112 -25.54 -15.72 -1.88
CA ILE A 112 -25.28 -16.07 -0.48
C ILE A 112 -24.80 -14.80 0.22
N SER A 113 -25.57 -14.34 1.21
CA SER A 113 -25.36 -13.05 1.88
C SER A 113 -25.09 -13.25 3.35
N GLY A 114 -23.95 -12.74 3.83
CA GLY A 114 -23.62 -12.63 5.26
C GLY A 114 -24.21 -11.39 5.94
N GLY A 115 -25.08 -10.65 5.24
CA GLY A 115 -25.61 -9.36 5.68
C GLY A 115 -27.03 -9.41 6.23
N VAL A 116 -27.33 -8.44 7.10
CA VAL A 116 -28.67 -8.18 7.65
C VAL A 116 -29.14 -6.78 7.27
N ARG A 117 -30.46 -6.62 7.08
CA ARG A 117 -31.07 -5.33 6.78
C ARG A 117 -31.22 -4.51 8.06
N ILE A 118 -30.83 -3.23 8.00
CA ILE A 118 -31.14 -2.23 9.02
C ILE A 118 -32.44 -1.52 8.63
N GLU A 119 -33.40 -1.52 9.55
CA GLU A 119 -34.73 -0.94 9.37
C GLU A 119 -34.99 0.20 10.37
N GLY A 120 -36.16 0.82 10.31
CA GLY A 120 -36.56 1.84 11.28
C GLY A 120 -35.88 3.20 11.10
N TRP A 121 -35.38 3.49 9.89
CA TRP A 121 -34.77 4.76 9.55
C TRP A 121 -35.74 5.92 9.73
N ARG A 122 -35.31 6.93 10.51
CA ARG A 122 -36.05 8.17 10.78
C ARG A 122 -35.19 9.38 10.47
N PRO A 123 -35.79 10.49 9.98
CA PRO A 123 -35.04 11.71 9.76
C PRO A 123 -34.66 12.36 11.11
N GLU A 124 -33.45 12.92 11.16
CA GLU A 124 -32.95 13.82 12.19
C GLU A 124 -32.76 15.24 11.61
N SER A 125 -32.18 16.15 12.39
CA SER A 125 -31.80 17.49 11.92
C SER A 125 -30.70 17.45 10.85
N ASN A 126 -30.60 18.51 10.04
CA ASN A 126 -29.52 18.73 9.07
C ASN A 126 -29.36 17.63 8.00
N GLY A 127 -30.45 16.93 7.65
CA GLY A 127 -30.44 15.92 6.57
C GLY A 127 -29.89 14.55 6.99
N VAL A 128 -29.51 14.38 8.26
CA VAL A 128 -29.10 13.09 8.83
C VAL A 128 -30.31 12.19 9.00
N TRP A 129 -30.12 10.88 8.83
CA TRP A 129 -31.09 9.84 9.17
C TRP A 129 -30.49 8.89 10.20
N SER A 130 -31.31 8.30 11.06
CA SER A 130 -30.85 7.35 12.06
C SER A 130 -31.74 6.12 12.21
N ALA A 131 -31.17 5.03 12.70
CA ALA A 131 -31.85 3.81 13.08
C ALA A 131 -31.32 3.27 14.42
N ASP A 132 -32.21 2.70 15.24
CA ASP A 132 -31.84 2.00 16.48
C ASP A 132 -31.50 0.55 16.15
N VAL A 133 -30.34 0.09 16.61
CA VAL A 133 -29.82 -1.28 16.44
C VAL A 133 -29.48 -1.82 17.83
N PRO A 134 -30.47 -2.34 18.59
CA PRO A 134 -30.29 -2.77 19.97
C PRO A 134 -29.14 -3.77 20.17
N GLU A 135 -28.94 -4.67 19.20
CA GLU A 135 -27.90 -5.69 19.21
C GLU A 135 -26.49 -5.10 19.30
N VAL A 136 -26.29 -3.85 18.85
CA VAL A 136 -25.01 -3.15 18.96
C VAL A 136 -24.71 -2.76 20.40
N ARG A 137 -25.64 -2.08 21.10
CA ARG A 137 -25.45 -1.71 22.51
C ARG A 137 -25.42 -2.92 23.45
N GLU A 138 -26.01 -4.03 23.03
CA GLU A 138 -25.94 -5.33 23.72
C GLU A 138 -24.62 -6.09 23.45
N GLY A 139 -23.76 -5.58 22.57
CA GLY A 139 -22.48 -6.21 22.21
C GLY A 139 -22.61 -7.48 21.36
N LYS A 140 -23.78 -7.74 20.77
CA LYS A 140 -24.06 -8.90 19.90
C LYS A 140 -23.74 -8.64 18.44
N LEU A 141 -23.70 -7.37 18.03
CA LEU A 141 -23.41 -6.95 16.67
C LEU A 141 -22.39 -5.81 16.65
N TYR A 142 -21.44 -5.88 15.73
CA TYR A 142 -20.60 -4.75 15.37
C TYR A 142 -20.19 -4.91 13.91
N PHE A 143 -20.35 -3.84 13.14
CA PHE A 143 -20.06 -3.82 11.71
C PHE A 143 -19.20 -2.61 11.37
N ARG A 144 -18.33 -2.77 10.38
CA ARG A 144 -17.44 -1.70 9.89
C ARG A 144 -17.71 -1.34 8.44
N GLN A 145 -18.69 -1.99 7.82
CA GLN A 145 -19.19 -1.66 6.49
C GLN A 145 -20.70 -1.49 6.55
N MET A 146 -21.21 -0.62 5.69
CA MET A 146 -22.63 -0.44 5.46
C MET A 146 -22.83 -0.25 3.97
N PHE A 147 -23.85 -0.89 3.41
CA PHE A 147 -24.20 -0.81 2.01
C PHE A 147 -25.60 -0.21 1.87
N VAL A 148 -25.75 0.82 1.04
CA VAL A 148 -27.03 1.50 0.78
C VAL A 148 -27.36 1.29 -0.70
N ASP A 149 -28.45 0.57 -0.97
CA ASP A 149 -28.90 0.23 -2.33
C ASP A 149 -27.78 -0.43 -3.19
N GLY A 150 -26.97 -1.27 -2.56
CA GLY A 150 -25.88 -2.01 -3.20
C GLY A 150 -24.57 -1.22 -3.36
N ARG A 151 -24.49 0.03 -2.87
CA ARG A 151 -23.26 0.83 -2.85
C ARG A 151 -22.65 0.82 -1.45
N ARG A 152 -21.33 0.61 -1.35
CA ARG A 152 -20.59 0.82 -0.10
C ARG A 152 -20.70 2.29 0.36
N ALA A 153 -21.25 2.50 1.55
CA ALA A 153 -21.28 3.81 2.19
C ALA A 153 -19.95 4.12 2.86
N VAL A 154 -19.56 5.40 2.85
CA VAL A 154 -18.30 5.86 3.44
C VAL A 154 -18.45 5.84 4.95
N ARG A 155 -17.57 5.13 5.65
CA ARG A 155 -17.54 5.26 7.10
C ARG A 155 -17.03 6.67 7.42
N ALA A 156 -17.78 7.41 8.22
CA ALA A 156 -17.56 8.83 8.50
C ALA A 156 -16.07 9.11 8.79
N ARG A 157 -15.47 10.01 8.01
CA ARG A 157 -14.03 10.24 8.02
C ARG A 157 -13.67 11.72 7.89
N SER A 158 -12.51 12.09 8.44
CA SER A 158 -11.94 13.43 8.26
C SER A 158 -10.46 13.35 7.83
N PRO A 159 -10.04 14.18 6.87
CA PRO A 159 -10.90 15.01 6.02
C PRO A 159 -11.74 14.16 5.05
N ASN A 160 -12.84 14.73 4.55
CA ASN A 160 -13.70 14.10 3.54
C ASN A 160 -12.97 13.79 2.23
N GLN A 161 -11.97 14.60 1.89
CA GLN A 161 -11.15 14.48 0.70
C GLN A 161 -9.67 14.68 1.08
N GLY A 162 -8.77 13.95 0.42
CA GLY A 162 -7.34 14.02 0.72
C GLY A 162 -6.98 13.43 2.09
N PHE A 163 -5.97 14.01 2.74
CA PHE A 163 -5.38 13.52 3.99
C PHE A 163 -5.00 14.67 4.90
N PHE A 164 -4.98 14.40 6.21
CA PHE A 164 -4.15 15.18 7.12
C PHE A 164 -2.70 14.71 7.03
N TYR A 165 -1.77 15.54 7.50
CA TYR A 165 -0.34 15.25 7.49
C TYR A 165 0.23 15.47 8.88
N ALA A 166 0.98 14.48 9.38
CA ALA A 166 1.77 14.67 10.59
C ALA A 166 2.75 15.85 10.40
N THR A 167 3.13 16.47 11.51
CA THR A 167 4.14 17.54 11.54
C THR A 167 5.44 17.11 12.22
N GLY A 168 5.44 15.93 12.83
CA GLY A 168 6.58 15.33 13.52
C GLY A 168 6.20 13.98 14.11
N LEU A 169 7.20 13.23 14.59
CA LEU A 169 7.02 11.91 15.20
C LEU A 169 7.42 11.93 16.68
N ILE A 170 6.74 11.10 17.47
CA ILE A 170 7.06 10.88 18.87
C ILE A 170 7.73 9.53 19.01
N THR A 171 9.02 9.52 19.35
CA THR A 171 9.84 8.31 19.43
C THR A 171 10.42 8.13 20.82
N LYS A 172 10.38 6.91 21.37
CA LYS A 172 11.23 6.55 22.51
C LYS A 172 12.70 6.45 22.09
N PRO A 173 13.64 6.75 23.00
CA PRO A 173 15.08 6.60 22.75
C PRO A 173 15.52 5.21 22.27
N ASP A 174 14.80 4.15 22.67
CA ASP A 174 15.19 2.75 22.36
C ASP A 174 14.73 2.25 20.98
N TYR A 175 14.00 3.05 20.20
CA TYR A 175 13.58 2.64 18.84
C TYR A 175 14.69 2.87 17.83
N ALA A 176 15.48 1.84 17.55
CA ALA A 176 16.54 1.89 16.54
C ALA A 176 16.04 1.86 15.07
N ASN A 177 14.75 1.61 14.80
CA ASN A 177 14.28 1.19 13.46
C ASN A 177 12.95 1.87 13.01
N GLY A 178 12.89 3.21 12.96
CA GLY A 178 11.79 3.91 12.25
C GLY A 178 10.38 3.67 12.80
N LYS A 179 10.26 3.46 14.11
CA LYS A 179 8.99 3.32 14.82
C LYS A 179 8.70 4.56 15.67
N ALA A 180 7.42 4.92 15.76
CA ALA A 180 6.96 6.05 16.57
C ALA A 180 5.81 5.63 17.49
N ASP A 181 5.79 6.09 18.74
CA ASP A 181 4.67 5.90 19.66
C ASP A 181 3.47 6.82 19.34
N GLY A 182 3.68 7.80 18.47
CA GLY A 182 2.70 8.83 18.16
C GLY A 182 3.24 9.87 17.18
N PHE A 183 2.46 10.92 16.97
CA PHE A 183 2.79 12.01 16.06
C PHE A 183 2.22 13.34 16.53
N TYR A 184 2.75 14.41 15.95
CA TYR A 184 2.23 15.76 16.09
C TYR A 184 1.25 16.08 14.96
N TYR A 185 0.12 16.70 15.29
CA TYR A 185 -0.91 17.12 14.33
C TYR A 185 -0.93 18.65 14.18
N ALA A 186 -1.63 19.15 13.15
CA ALA A 186 -1.77 20.58 12.90
C ALA A 186 -3.20 21.08 13.14
N GLY A 187 -3.35 22.38 13.43
CA GLY A 187 -4.66 23.04 13.49
C GLY A 187 -5.68 22.30 14.35
N GLU A 188 -6.82 21.96 13.75
CA GLU A 188 -7.92 21.21 14.34
C GLU A 188 -8.08 19.80 13.74
N ASP A 189 -7.03 19.26 13.09
CA ASP A 189 -7.05 17.89 12.52
C ASP A 189 -7.54 16.85 13.56
N MET A 190 -7.19 17.07 14.83
CA MET A 190 -7.63 16.31 15.99
C MET A 190 -8.23 17.22 17.05
N THR A 191 -9.38 16.84 17.60
CA THR A 191 -10.07 17.57 18.68
C THR A 191 -10.36 16.65 19.87
N GLN A 192 -10.66 17.24 21.03
CA GLN A 192 -11.02 16.46 22.23
C GLN A 192 -12.25 15.57 21.98
N ASN A 193 -13.22 16.01 21.19
CA ASN A 193 -14.42 15.25 20.87
C ASN A 193 -14.12 14.02 19.99
N ILE A 194 -13.20 14.19 19.03
CA ILE A 194 -12.71 13.08 18.20
C ILE A 194 -11.94 12.09 19.09
N ALA A 195 -10.94 12.56 19.82
CA ALA A 195 -10.05 11.71 20.61
C ALA A 195 -10.76 10.99 21.75
N ALA A 196 -11.84 11.56 22.30
CA ALA A 196 -12.64 10.94 23.34
C ALA A 196 -13.60 9.84 22.83
N CYS A 197 -13.80 9.72 21.51
CA CYS A 197 -14.66 8.69 20.93
C CYS A 197 -13.97 7.30 21.00
N PRO A 198 -14.48 6.32 21.76
CA PRO A 198 -13.75 5.07 22.00
C PRO A 198 -13.56 4.18 20.75
N ASP A 199 -14.41 4.35 19.75
CA ASP A 199 -14.40 3.55 18.52
C ASP A 199 -13.82 4.29 17.32
N MET A 200 -13.29 5.50 17.52
CA MET A 200 -12.57 6.22 16.47
C MET A 200 -11.32 5.43 16.05
N GLN A 201 -10.96 5.50 14.77
CA GLN A 201 -9.74 4.91 14.24
C GLN A 201 -8.87 5.95 13.54
N LEU A 202 -7.56 5.89 13.77
CA LEU A 202 -6.57 6.59 12.97
C LEU A 202 -6.13 5.65 11.86
N VAL A 203 -6.29 6.04 10.60
CA VAL A 203 -5.75 5.31 9.46
C VAL A 203 -4.50 6.06 9.00
N ILE A 204 -3.33 5.46 9.16
CA ILE A 204 -2.03 6.06 8.88
C ILE A 204 -1.40 5.37 7.68
N TYR A 205 -0.93 6.12 6.70
CA TYR A 205 -0.33 5.59 5.47
C TYR A 205 1.19 5.60 5.59
N GLU A 206 1.78 4.42 5.45
CA GLU A 206 3.18 4.11 5.79
C GLU A 206 3.85 3.39 4.60
N SER A 207 4.23 4.15 3.58
CA SER A 207 4.83 3.64 2.32
C SER A 207 3.94 2.64 1.56
N TRP A 208 4.16 1.33 1.75
CA TRP A 208 3.47 0.22 1.06
C TRP A 208 2.26 -0.34 1.82
N LEU A 209 1.90 0.25 2.96
CA LEU A 209 0.76 -0.19 3.76
C LEU A 209 0.01 0.97 4.42
N SER A 210 -1.17 0.66 4.95
CA SER A 210 -1.94 1.54 5.82
C SER A 210 -2.20 0.85 7.16
N SER A 211 -1.79 1.46 8.26
CA SER A 211 -2.03 0.96 9.61
C SER A 211 -3.22 1.62 10.29
N GLN A 212 -4.06 0.83 10.95
CA GLN A 212 -5.18 1.34 11.72
C GLN A 212 -4.87 1.31 13.22
N HIS A 213 -4.95 2.46 13.88
CA HIS A 213 -4.60 2.67 15.28
C HIS A 213 -5.75 3.25 16.09
N ARG A 214 -5.68 3.06 17.40
CA ARG A 214 -6.49 3.79 18.38
C ARG A 214 -5.63 4.78 19.13
N VAL A 215 -6.26 5.87 19.57
CA VAL A 215 -5.63 6.86 20.45
C VAL A 215 -5.50 6.27 21.85
N LYS A 216 -4.28 6.31 22.39
CA LYS A 216 -3.98 6.00 23.79
C LYS A 216 -4.01 7.24 24.65
N GLU A 217 -3.44 8.33 24.14
CA GLU A 217 -3.34 9.60 24.84
C GLU A 217 -3.43 10.75 23.83
N PHE A 218 -4.16 11.80 24.20
CA PHE A 218 -4.32 13.01 23.41
C PHE A 218 -3.97 14.21 24.28
N ARG A 219 -3.07 15.05 23.77
CA ARG A 219 -2.57 16.26 24.45
C ARG A 219 -2.76 17.46 23.53
N PRO A 220 -3.88 18.18 23.64
CA PRO A 220 -4.17 19.31 22.76
C PRO A 220 -3.19 20.47 22.92
N GLU A 221 -2.64 20.68 24.12
CA GLU A 221 -1.70 21.75 24.46
C GLU A 221 -0.35 21.62 23.72
N THR A 222 0.09 20.39 23.46
CA THR A 222 1.30 20.09 22.67
C THR A 222 1.00 19.50 21.29
N LYS A 223 -0.26 19.61 20.82
CA LYS A 223 -0.74 19.07 19.54
C LYS A 223 -0.28 17.62 19.28
N THR A 224 -0.43 16.77 20.29
CA THR A 224 0.15 15.43 20.31
C THR A 224 -0.92 14.34 20.36
N VAL A 225 -0.71 13.29 19.58
CA VAL A 225 -1.45 12.02 19.65
C VAL A 225 -0.49 10.88 19.89
N ILE A 226 -0.70 10.11 20.96
CA ILE A 226 -0.01 8.85 21.23
C ILE A 226 -0.95 7.70 20.87
N THR A 227 -0.47 6.75 20.08
CA THR A 227 -1.22 5.57 19.66
C THR A 227 -1.11 4.43 20.68
N GLU A 228 -2.06 3.50 20.69
CA GLU A 228 -2.00 2.32 21.58
C GLU A 228 -0.81 1.40 21.28
N ARG A 229 -0.32 1.43 20.04
CA ARG A 229 0.84 0.68 19.56
C ARG A 229 1.71 1.54 18.68
N PRO A 230 3.04 1.28 18.65
CA PRO A 230 3.92 2.03 17.78
C PRO A 230 3.52 1.91 16.30
N MET A 231 3.52 3.05 15.63
CA MET A 231 3.51 3.24 14.19
C MET A 231 4.85 2.76 13.61
N ALA A 232 4.86 2.27 12.38
CA ALA A 232 6.04 1.68 11.76
C ALA A 232 6.22 2.20 10.33
N TRP A 233 7.45 2.54 9.92
CA TRP A 233 7.70 3.15 8.60
C TRP A 233 6.93 4.47 8.39
N SER A 234 6.65 5.17 9.48
CA SER A 234 6.08 6.51 9.48
C SER A 234 7.17 7.56 9.29
N SER A 235 6.80 8.69 8.70
CA SER A 235 7.65 9.88 8.53
C SER A 235 7.04 11.09 9.24
N THR A 236 7.81 12.16 9.38
CA THR A 236 7.34 13.45 9.91
C THR A 236 6.23 14.08 9.07
N ARG A 237 5.91 13.53 7.89
CA ARG A 237 4.81 13.93 6.99
C ARG A 237 3.89 12.75 6.64
N SER A 238 3.81 11.72 7.49
CA SER A 238 2.87 10.62 7.30
C SER A 238 1.46 11.16 7.07
N ARG A 239 0.81 10.65 6.01
CA ARG A 239 -0.62 10.92 5.77
C ARG A 239 -1.44 10.14 6.78
N TYR A 240 -2.50 10.76 7.28
CA TYR A 240 -3.46 10.08 8.13
C TYR A 240 -4.88 10.58 7.94
N LEU A 241 -5.83 9.73 8.35
CA LEU A 241 -7.26 10.00 8.44
C LEU A 241 -7.76 9.69 9.84
N VAL A 242 -8.82 10.37 10.22
CA VAL A 242 -9.65 10.00 11.37
C VAL A 242 -10.92 9.36 10.83
N GLU A 243 -11.31 8.20 11.34
CA GLU A 243 -12.56 7.54 11.01
C GLU A 243 -13.41 7.28 12.25
N ASN A 244 -14.72 7.18 12.05
CA ASN A 244 -15.70 6.68 13.00
C ASN A 244 -15.81 7.49 14.30
N ALA A 245 -15.79 8.82 14.19
CA ALA A 245 -16.19 9.73 15.26
C ALA A 245 -17.44 10.54 14.86
N PRO A 246 -18.29 10.96 15.82
CA PRO A 246 -19.48 11.76 15.51
C PRO A 246 -19.17 13.06 14.74
N ALA A 247 -18.04 13.68 15.04
CA ALA A 247 -17.59 14.93 14.40
C ALA A 247 -17.17 14.73 12.94
N CYS A 248 -16.89 13.49 12.52
CA CYS A 248 -16.53 13.16 11.15
C CYS A 248 -17.76 12.87 10.28
N LEU A 249 -18.99 12.89 10.81
CA LEU A 249 -20.21 12.68 10.03
C LEU A 249 -20.69 14.02 9.49
N ASP A 250 -20.14 14.47 8.37
CA ASP A 250 -20.37 15.82 7.84
C ASP A 250 -20.51 15.90 6.31
N ALA A 251 -20.36 14.80 5.57
CA ALA A 251 -20.58 14.74 4.13
C ALA A 251 -21.66 13.73 3.68
N PRO A 252 -22.36 13.98 2.55
CA PRO A 252 -23.25 13.01 1.93
C PRO A 252 -22.54 11.69 1.60
N GLY A 253 -23.21 10.58 1.88
CA GLY A 253 -22.66 9.23 1.71
C GLY A 253 -21.97 8.67 2.95
N GLU A 254 -21.81 9.47 4.01
CA GLU A 254 -21.16 9.05 5.24
C GLU A 254 -22.10 8.45 6.28
N TRP A 255 -21.58 7.47 7.04
CA TRP A 255 -22.27 6.88 8.19
C TRP A 255 -21.40 6.75 9.43
N TYR A 256 -22.04 6.83 10.59
CA TYR A 256 -21.40 6.67 11.90
C TYR A 256 -22.22 5.72 12.79
N LEU A 257 -21.55 4.78 13.46
CA LEU A 257 -22.17 3.89 14.44
C LEU A 257 -21.72 4.25 15.86
N ASP A 258 -22.68 4.72 16.67
CA ASP A 258 -22.49 4.89 18.09
C ASP A 258 -22.74 3.56 18.81
N ARG A 259 -21.67 2.89 19.21
CA ARG A 259 -21.78 1.59 19.89
C ARG A 259 -22.37 1.67 21.30
N GLN A 260 -22.26 2.81 21.97
CA GLN A 260 -22.76 2.96 23.34
C GLN A 260 -24.28 3.04 23.35
N THR A 261 -24.86 3.78 22.40
CA THR A 261 -26.31 3.94 22.29
C THR A 261 -26.96 2.89 21.38
N GLY A 262 -26.19 2.27 20.49
CA GLY A 262 -26.68 1.36 19.46
C GLY A 262 -27.38 2.08 18.33
N VAL A 263 -27.01 3.34 18.05
CA VAL A 263 -27.62 4.15 16.99
C VAL A 263 -26.66 4.28 15.81
N VAL A 264 -27.12 3.90 14.62
CA VAL A 264 -26.44 4.21 13.37
C VAL A 264 -27.03 5.48 12.76
N ARG A 265 -26.16 6.36 12.25
CA ARG A 265 -26.53 7.58 11.54
C ARG A 265 -25.95 7.58 10.13
N TYR A 266 -26.66 8.19 9.19
CA TYR A 266 -26.30 8.26 7.78
C TYR A 266 -26.71 9.60 7.18
N ILE A 267 -25.84 10.21 6.36
CA ILE A 267 -26.19 11.35 5.51
C ILE A 267 -26.43 10.82 4.10
N PRO A 268 -27.68 10.82 3.59
CA PRO A 268 -27.96 10.30 2.25
C PRO A 268 -27.28 11.09 1.14
N LEU A 269 -26.89 10.40 0.06
CA LEU A 269 -26.48 11.09 -1.16
C LEU A 269 -27.67 11.87 -1.76
N PRO A 270 -27.40 12.94 -2.53
CA PRO A 270 -28.45 13.62 -3.27
C PRO A 270 -29.26 12.63 -4.12
N GLY A 271 -30.57 12.54 -3.84
CA GLY A 271 -31.51 11.66 -4.55
C GLY A 271 -31.80 10.32 -3.86
N GLU A 272 -31.07 9.94 -2.81
CA GLU A 272 -31.38 8.75 -2.01
C GLU A 272 -32.60 8.99 -1.10
N ASP A 273 -33.58 8.08 -1.15
CA ASP A 273 -34.78 8.13 -0.30
C ASP A 273 -34.71 7.03 0.77
N MET A 274 -34.30 7.41 1.98
CA MET A 274 -34.12 6.47 3.11
C MET A 274 -35.39 5.73 3.54
N ARG A 275 -36.57 6.22 3.12
CA ARG A 275 -37.85 5.51 3.35
C ARG A 275 -37.98 4.24 2.48
N LYS A 276 -37.20 4.14 1.41
CA LYS A 276 -37.21 3.03 0.43
C LYS A 276 -35.88 2.31 0.35
N ALA A 277 -34.79 2.98 0.74
CA ALA A 277 -33.44 2.44 0.68
C ALA A 277 -33.32 1.08 1.37
N THR A 278 -32.54 0.19 0.78
CA THR A 278 -32.13 -1.07 1.38
C THR A 278 -30.75 -0.88 1.97
N VAL A 279 -30.69 -0.84 3.31
CA VAL A 279 -29.43 -0.72 4.05
C VAL A 279 -29.03 -2.07 4.62
N ILE A 280 -27.86 -2.58 4.20
CA ILE A 280 -27.34 -3.88 4.64
C ILE A 280 -26.02 -3.68 5.40
N VAL A 281 -25.83 -4.44 6.49
CA VAL A 281 -24.55 -4.52 7.22
C VAL A 281 -24.12 -5.99 7.34
N PRO A 282 -22.82 -6.30 7.23
CA PRO A 282 -22.32 -7.65 7.38
C PRO A 282 -22.37 -8.11 8.84
N VAL A 283 -22.61 -9.41 9.06
CA VAL A 283 -22.67 -10.01 10.43
C VAL A 283 -21.75 -11.22 10.60
N THR A 284 -20.96 -11.56 9.57
CA THR A 284 -20.06 -12.72 9.59
C THR A 284 -18.75 -12.39 8.88
N PRO A 285 -17.59 -12.91 9.34
CA PRO A 285 -16.30 -12.61 8.72
C PRO A 285 -16.01 -13.43 7.45
N SER A 286 -16.80 -14.48 7.17
CA SER A 286 -16.60 -15.35 6.02
C SER A 286 -17.92 -15.99 5.61
N LEU A 287 -18.06 -16.36 4.34
CA LEU A 287 -19.27 -17.00 3.82
C LEU A 287 -19.08 -18.51 3.67
N LEU A 288 -17.97 -18.93 3.07
CA LEU A 288 -17.58 -20.33 2.94
C LEU A 288 -16.25 -20.58 3.64
N GLN A 289 -16.23 -21.55 4.55
CA GLN A 289 -15.00 -22.00 5.22
C GLN A 289 -14.76 -23.48 4.95
N PHE A 290 -13.60 -23.82 4.40
CA PHE A 290 -13.15 -25.21 4.24
C PHE A 290 -12.12 -25.51 5.32
N LYS A 291 -12.46 -26.38 6.26
CA LYS A 291 -11.65 -26.69 7.44
C LYS A 291 -11.22 -28.15 7.42
N GLY A 292 -10.13 -28.43 6.70
CA GLY A 292 -9.37 -29.67 6.82
C GLY A 292 -8.38 -29.65 8.00
N ASP A 293 -7.63 -30.73 8.13
CA ASP A 293 -6.50 -30.93 9.06
C ASP A 293 -5.34 -31.59 8.28
N PRO A 294 -4.57 -30.80 7.49
CA PRO A 294 -3.48 -31.30 6.66
C PRO A 294 -2.40 -32.06 7.44
N GLU A 295 -2.09 -31.63 8.67
CA GLU A 295 -1.11 -32.28 9.53
C GLU A 295 -1.51 -33.72 9.88
N ARG A 296 -2.81 -34.00 9.94
CA ARG A 296 -3.36 -35.36 10.14
C ARG A 296 -3.80 -36.04 8.85
N GLY A 297 -3.56 -35.43 7.69
CA GLY A 297 -3.96 -35.97 6.39
C GLY A 297 -5.47 -35.98 6.15
N ALA A 298 -6.24 -35.12 6.82
CA ALA A 298 -7.68 -35.01 6.61
C ALA A 298 -8.01 -33.79 5.75
N TYR A 299 -8.49 -34.01 4.53
CA TYR A 299 -8.71 -32.95 3.55
C TYR A 299 -10.20 -32.77 3.21
N VAL A 300 -10.56 -31.57 2.76
CA VAL A 300 -11.85 -31.28 2.13
C VAL A 300 -11.66 -31.36 0.62
N GLU A 301 -12.38 -32.24 -0.07
CA GLU A 301 -12.03 -32.59 -1.46
C GLU A 301 -13.24 -32.72 -2.39
N HIS A 302 -12.99 -32.51 -3.69
CA HIS A 302 -13.93 -32.79 -4.78
C HIS A 302 -15.27 -32.04 -4.68
N LEU A 303 -15.20 -30.76 -4.30
CA LEU A 303 -16.33 -29.84 -4.30
C LEU A 303 -16.30 -28.93 -5.54
N ARG A 304 -17.46 -28.49 -5.99
CA ARG A 304 -17.57 -27.53 -7.11
C ARG A 304 -18.59 -26.46 -6.77
N PHE A 305 -18.26 -25.19 -7.00
CA PHE A 305 -19.14 -24.05 -6.80
C PHE A 305 -19.27 -23.29 -8.12
N SER A 306 -20.50 -23.05 -8.58
CA SER A 306 -20.68 -22.35 -9.86
C SER A 306 -21.91 -21.46 -9.95
N GLY A 307 -21.71 -20.25 -10.52
CA GLY A 307 -22.78 -19.30 -10.83
C GLY A 307 -23.37 -18.59 -9.61
N ILE A 308 -22.67 -18.57 -8.48
CA ILE A 308 -23.15 -18.05 -7.19
C ILE A 308 -22.50 -16.69 -6.91
N THR A 309 -23.29 -15.71 -6.45
CA THR A 309 -22.79 -14.45 -5.91
C THR A 309 -22.62 -14.56 -4.38
N PHE A 310 -21.48 -14.13 -3.86
CA PHE A 310 -21.10 -14.11 -2.46
C PHE A 310 -20.97 -12.66 -2.00
N THR A 311 -21.73 -12.24 -0.98
CA THR A 311 -21.75 -10.85 -0.52
C THR A 311 -21.87 -10.69 1.00
N HIS A 312 -21.49 -9.52 1.49
CA HIS A 312 -21.69 -9.05 2.85
C HIS A 312 -20.98 -9.87 3.94
N ALA A 313 -19.70 -10.18 3.73
CA ALA A 313 -18.80 -10.61 4.80
C ALA A 313 -17.93 -9.44 5.26
N ASP A 314 -17.66 -9.35 6.56
CA ASP A 314 -16.71 -8.38 7.17
C ASP A 314 -15.40 -9.10 7.49
N TRP A 315 -14.61 -8.56 8.42
CA TRP A 315 -13.52 -9.25 9.09
C TRP A 315 -13.67 -9.16 10.61
N THR A 316 -12.94 -10.03 11.32
CA THR A 316 -12.80 -9.94 12.77
C THR A 316 -11.49 -9.23 13.12
N PRO A 317 -11.49 -8.09 13.81
CA PRO A 317 -10.28 -7.51 14.39
C PRO A 317 -9.61 -8.41 15.40
N GLN A 318 -8.30 -8.54 15.28
CA GLN A 318 -7.51 -9.39 16.17
C GLN A 318 -6.55 -8.55 17.00
N GLY A 319 -6.94 -8.27 18.24
CA GLY A 319 -6.13 -7.43 19.13
C GLY A 319 -5.99 -5.98 18.62
N ARG A 320 -4.96 -5.29 19.13
CA ARG A 320 -4.83 -3.82 19.03
C ARG A 320 -3.96 -3.30 17.87
N SER A 321 -3.40 -4.15 17.00
CA SER A 321 -2.85 -3.71 15.69
C SER A 321 -3.57 -4.48 14.60
N LEU A 322 -4.14 -3.75 13.65
CA LEU A 322 -5.05 -4.31 12.65
C LEU A 322 -4.36 -4.61 11.31
N THR A 323 -3.07 -4.29 11.18
CA THR A 323 -2.37 -4.33 9.89
C THR A 323 -1.14 -5.26 9.92
N GLY A 324 -0.93 -5.97 8.82
CA GLY A 324 0.27 -6.76 8.55
C GLY A 324 1.51 -5.89 8.34
N SER A 325 2.67 -6.52 8.05
CA SER A 325 3.92 -5.80 7.73
C SER A 325 4.05 -5.44 6.24
N GLN A 326 3.19 -6.02 5.40
CA GLN A 326 3.05 -5.76 3.95
C GLN A 326 1.71 -6.39 3.51
N ALA A 327 1.65 -7.06 2.36
CA ALA A 327 0.43 -7.55 1.71
C ALA A 327 -0.44 -8.54 2.50
N ARG A 328 -0.02 -8.99 3.70
CA ARG A 328 -0.73 -9.90 4.61
C ARG A 328 -1.87 -9.24 5.43
N CYS A 329 -2.64 -8.31 4.85
CA CYS A 329 -3.68 -7.57 5.57
C CYS A 329 -5.09 -8.07 5.21
N PRO A 330 -6.04 -8.26 6.17
CA PRO A 330 -5.93 -7.93 7.59
C PRO A 330 -5.21 -9.00 8.42
N THR A 331 -4.13 -8.59 9.08
CA THR A 331 -3.27 -9.40 9.98
C THR A 331 -2.60 -10.61 9.34
N GLY A 332 -1.31 -10.82 9.63
CA GLY A 332 -0.64 -12.08 9.29
C GLY A 332 -1.39 -13.26 9.91
N PHE A 333 -1.49 -14.38 9.20
CA PHE A 333 -2.35 -15.52 9.51
C PHE A 333 -1.89 -16.29 10.77
N ALA A 334 -2.01 -15.66 11.95
CA ALA A 334 -1.38 -16.12 13.19
C ALA A 334 -1.92 -17.47 13.69
N THR A 335 -3.18 -17.81 13.37
CA THR A 335 -3.76 -19.14 13.65
C THR A 335 -4.69 -19.60 12.51
N PRO A 336 -4.99 -20.91 12.41
CA PRO A 336 -5.95 -21.43 11.44
C PRO A 336 -7.33 -20.76 11.47
N ASP A 337 -7.89 -20.50 12.65
CA ASP A 337 -9.23 -19.92 12.77
C ASP A 337 -9.23 -18.44 12.32
N ILE A 338 -8.19 -17.70 12.70
CA ILE A 338 -7.92 -16.34 12.22
C ILE A 338 -7.85 -16.30 10.70
N ALA A 339 -7.17 -17.29 10.13
CA ALA A 339 -6.92 -17.36 8.70
C ALA A 339 -8.20 -17.70 7.92
N LEU A 340 -9.09 -18.53 8.48
CA LEU A 340 -10.42 -18.81 7.91
C LEU A 340 -11.39 -17.61 7.97
N GLU A 341 -11.05 -16.54 8.68
CA GLU A 341 -11.85 -15.30 8.79
C GLU A 341 -11.30 -14.16 7.91
N SER A 342 -10.28 -14.44 7.10
CA SER A 342 -9.59 -13.43 6.28
C SER A 342 -10.16 -13.24 4.88
N GLY A 343 -11.13 -14.07 4.47
CA GLY A 343 -11.75 -13.98 3.15
C GLY A 343 -13.19 -14.47 3.12
N ALA A 344 -13.93 -13.97 2.13
CA ALA A 344 -15.30 -14.40 1.87
C ALA A 344 -15.38 -15.92 1.63
N VAL A 345 -14.37 -16.46 0.95
CA VAL A 345 -14.12 -17.89 0.82
C VAL A 345 -12.71 -18.20 1.34
N ALA A 346 -12.61 -19.01 2.38
CA ALA A 346 -11.32 -19.33 3.01
C ALA A 346 -11.14 -20.83 3.25
N ALA A 347 -9.91 -21.34 3.04
CA ALA A 347 -9.66 -22.76 3.01
C ALA A 347 -8.33 -23.19 3.64
N ILE A 348 -8.39 -24.23 4.48
CA ILE A 348 -7.26 -25.01 4.97
C ILE A 348 -7.49 -26.47 4.54
N GLY A 349 -6.51 -27.07 3.88
CA GLY A 349 -6.59 -28.46 3.41
C GLY A 349 -7.68 -28.72 2.37
N LEU A 350 -7.93 -27.76 1.45
CA LEU A 350 -8.87 -27.92 0.35
C LEU A 350 -8.18 -28.49 -0.89
N ARG A 351 -8.70 -29.56 -1.47
CA ARG A 351 -8.12 -30.15 -2.68
C ARG A 351 -9.14 -30.46 -3.75
N HIS A 352 -8.68 -30.52 -5.00
CA HIS A 352 -9.48 -30.95 -6.15
C HIS A 352 -10.83 -30.25 -6.26
N THR A 353 -10.88 -28.97 -5.86
CA THR A 353 -12.10 -28.17 -5.75
C THR A 353 -12.09 -27.02 -6.74
N SER A 354 -13.27 -26.63 -7.22
CA SER A 354 -13.42 -25.54 -8.19
C SER A 354 -14.42 -24.48 -7.72
N ILE A 355 -14.11 -23.22 -7.98
CA ILE A 355 -14.99 -22.05 -7.84
C ILE A 355 -15.01 -21.36 -9.21
N GLU A 356 -16.11 -21.51 -9.94
CA GLU A 356 -16.16 -21.16 -11.37
C GLU A 356 -17.39 -20.34 -11.75
N GLY A 357 -17.18 -19.20 -12.41
CA GLY A 357 -18.30 -18.35 -12.85
C GLY A 357 -19.04 -17.72 -11.67
N CYS A 358 -18.36 -17.50 -10.54
CA CYS A 358 -18.93 -16.92 -9.33
C CYS A 358 -18.61 -15.43 -9.24
N GLU A 359 -19.35 -14.72 -8.39
CA GLU A 359 -19.09 -13.32 -8.07
C GLU A 359 -18.80 -13.20 -6.57
N VAL A 360 -17.78 -12.43 -6.19
CA VAL A 360 -17.51 -12.06 -4.80
C VAL A 360 -17.51 -10.54 -4.72
N THR A 361 -18.45 -9.96 -3.97
CA THR A 361 -18.58 -8.51 -3.90
C THR A 361 -19.07 -8.00 -2.56
N GLN A 362 -18.84 -6.72 -2.26
CA GLN A 362 -19.31 -6.06 -1.03
C GLN A 362 -18.81 -6.78 0.23
N VAL A 363 -17.51 -7.08 0.28
CA VAL A 363 -16.85 -7.76 1.41
C VAL A 363 -15.78 -6.87 2.06
N GLY A 364 -15.50 -7.08 3.34
CA GLY A 364 -14.56 -6.28 4.13
C GLY A 364 -13.11 -6.77 4.12
N ALA A 365 -12.86 -7.98 3.60
CA ALA A 365 -11.55 -8.62 3.55
C ALA A 365 -11.23 -9.12 2.14
N HIS A 366 -10.51 -10.26 2.00
CA HIS A 366 -10.17 -10.84 0.71
C HIS A 366 -11.34 -11.58 0.05
N ALA A 367 -11.28 -11.79 -1.27
CA ALA A 367 -12.27 -12.62 -1.96
C ALA A 367 -12.05 -14.12 -1.67
N VAL A 368 -10.87 -14.65 -1.99
CA VAL A 368 -10.53 -16.07 -1.82
C VAL A 368 -9.17 -16.24 -1.15
N VAL A 369 -9.10 -17.08 -0.12
CA VAL A 369 -7.85 -17.37 0.61
C VAL A 369 -7.65 -18.88 0.70
N LEU A 370 -6.62 -19.40 0.02
CA LEU A 370 -6.18 -20.79 0.07
C LEU A 370 -4.87 -20.86 0.87
N MET A 371 -4.89 -21.66 1.93
CA MET A 371 -3.82 -21.72 2.93
C MET A 371 -3.25 -23.13 3.00
N GLN A 372 -2.52 -23.40 4.09
CA GLN A 372 -1.95 -24.69 4.47
C GLN A 372 -2.65 -25.91 3.83
N GLY A 373 -1.91 -26.67 3.02
CA GLY A 373 -2.34 -27.95 2.46
C GLY A 373 -3.34 -27.85 1.30
N CYS A 374 -3.66 -26.65 0.82
CA CYS A 374 -4.53 -26.46 -0.34
C CYS A 374 -3.79 -26.78 -1.64
N ALA A 375 -4.31 -27.73 -2.42
CA ALA A 375 -3.68 -28.14 -3.66
C ALA A 375 -4.68 -28.52 -4.76
N ASP A 376 -4.27 -28.36 -6.02
CA ASP A 376 -5.06 -28.82 -7.17
C ASP A 376 -6.47 -28.19 -7.24
N ASN A 377 -6.61 -26.93 -6.80
CA ASN A 377 -7.87 -26.19 -6.87
C ASN A 377 -7.92 -25.24 -8.07
N VAL A 378 -9.13 -24.89 -8.49
CA VAL A 378 -9.39 -23.97 -9.60
C VAL A 378 -10.27 -22.80 -9.12
N VAL A 379 -9.82 -21.58 -9.35
CA VAL A 379 -10.61 -20.35 -9.25
C VAL A 379 -10.63 -19.72 -10.62
N ARG A 380 -11.77 -19.79 -11.33
CA ARG A 380 -11.84 -19.40 -12.73
C ARG A 380 -13.09 -18.62 -13.11
N LYS A 381 -12.94 -17.64 -14.01
CA LYS A 381 -14.07 -16.85 -14.54
C LYS A 381 -14.87 -16.20 -13.42
N CYS A 382 -14.21 -15.82 -12.33
CA CYS A 382 -14.85 -15.17 -11.20
C CYS A 382 -14.71 -13.64 -11.30
N HIS A 383 -15.78 -12.94 -10.93
CA HIS A 383 -15.81 -11.48 -10.84
C HIS A 383 -15.66 -11.08 -9.37
N MET A 384 -14.56 -10.42 -9.03
CA MET A 384 -14.23 -10.07 -7.65
C MET A 384 -14.09 -8.55 -7.55
N HIS A 385 -15.00 -7.89 -6.85
CA HIS A 385 -15.07 -6.43 -6.84
C HIS A 385 -15.74 -5.84 -5.61
N ASP A 386 -15.49 -4.57 -5.31
CA ASP A 386 -15.92 -3.95 -4.06
C ASP A 386 -15.38 -4.73 -2.85
N LEU A 387 -14.05 -4.87 -2.81
CA LEU A 387 -13.31 -5.65 -1.81
C LEU A 387 -12.64 -4.71 -0.79
N GLY A 388 -12.80 -5.00 0.50
CA GLY A 388 -12.04 -4.31 1.54
C GLY A 388 -10.56 -4.66 1.50
N GLY A 389 -10.21 -5.89 1.15
CA GLY A 389 -8.84 -6.37 0.96
C GLY A 389 -8.53 -6.65 -0.51
N GLY A 390 -7.81 -7.74 -0.73
CA GLY A 390 -7.34 -8.21 -2.05
C GLY A 390 -8.22 -9.28 -2.70
N GLY A 391 -7.78 -9.79 -3.87
CA GLY A 391 -8.47 -10.85 -4.60
C GLY A 391 -8.19 -12.24 -4.05
N VAL A 392 -7.17 -12.92 -4.61
CA VAL A 392 -6.87 -14.34 -4.34
C VAL A 392 -5.53 -14.52 -3.66
N TYR A 393 -5.53 -15.12 -2.47
CA TYR A 393 -4.33 -15.32 -1.65
C TYR A 393 -3.99 -16.80 -1.54
N LEU A 394 -2.79 -17.17 -1.98
CA LEU A 394 -2.17 -18.48 -1.83
C LEU A 394 -1.06 -18.37 -0.79
N PHE A 395 -1.42 -18.26 0.49
CA PHE A 395 -0.48 -17.83 1.51
C PHE A 395 -0.65 -18.60 2.82
N TRP A 396 0.49 -19.03 3.36
CA TRP A 396 0.60 -19.55 4.73
C TRP A 396 1.98 -19.24 5.27
N GLU A 397 2.01 -18.77 6.52
CA GLU A 397 3.23 -18.60 7.31
C GLU A 397 2.99 -19.16 8.71
N THR A 398 4.04 -19.61 9.38
CA THR A 398 3.90 -20.04 10.77
C THR A 398 3.80 -18.83 11.70
N ALA A 399 3.18 -19.01 12.87
CA ALA A 399 3.11 -17.96 13.88
C ALA A 399 4.47 -17.51 14.44
N ASP A 400 5.55 -18.28 14.20
CA ASP A 400 6.91 -17.90 14.58
C ASP A 400 7.53 -17.04 13.46
N PRO A 401 7.73 -15.72 13.68
CA PRO A 401 8.30 -14.82 12.67
C PRO A 401 9.77 -15.12 12.33
N ARG A 402 10.38 -16.14 12.94
CA ARG A 402 11.72 -16.66 12.59
C ARG A 402 11.65 -17.84 11.62
N ILE A 403 10.48 -18.45 11.45
CA ILE A 403 10.26 -19.63 10.62
C ILE A 403 9.46 -19.21 9.39
N TRP A 404 10.19 -18.89 8.33
CA TRP A 404 9.63 -18.49 7.04
C TRP A 404 9.53 -19.66 6.04
N LYS A 405 9.60 -20.90 6.51
CA LYS A 405 9.60 -22.10 5.66
C LYS A 405 8.50 -23.08 6.04
N PRO A 406 8.06 -23.95 5.12
CA PRO A 406 7.14 -25.02 5.48
C PRO A 406 7.73 -25.91 6.56
N ARG A 407 6.88 -26.36 7.49
CA ARG A 407 7.22 -27.35 8.52
C ARG A 407 7.21 -28.77 7.96
N GLY A 408 6.55 -28.97 6.82
CA GLY A 408 6.45 -30.21 6.07
C GLY A 408 5.49 -30.04 4.90
N GLU A 409 5.26 -31.12 4.14
CA GLU A 409 4.40 -31.10 2.94
C GLU A 409 2.96 -30.64 3.21
N PHE A 410 2.48 -30.83 4.45
CA PHE A 410 1.17 -30.35 4.86
C PHE A 410 1.04 -28.82 4.82
N ASP A 411 2.14 -28.06 4.83
CA ASP A 411 2.14 -26.59 4.68
C ASP A 411 2.11 -26.14 3.21
N HIS A 412 2.32 -27.04 2.25
CA HIS A 412 2.42 -26.68 0.83
C HIS A 412 1.08 -26.19 0.27
N ILE A 413 1.16 -25.15 -0.56
CA ILE A 413 0.06 -24.58 -1.33
C ILE A 413 0.44 -24.66 -2.81
N GLU A 414 -0.06 -25.67 -3.52
CA GLU A 414 0.54 -26.00 -4.80
C GLU A 414 -0.43 -26.48 -5.88
N ARG A 415 -0.02 -26.29 -7.14
CA ARG A 415 -0.80 -26.71 -8.32
C ARG A 415 -2.21 -26.11 -8.38
N ASN A 416 -2.43 -24.98 -7.71
CA ASN A 416 -3.68 -24.24 -7.82
C ASN A 416 -3.69 -23.41 -9.11
N VAL A 417 -4.87 -23.21 -9.68
CA VAL A 417 -5.09 -22.49 -10.93
C VAL A 417 -6.00 -21.29 -10.68
N ILE A 418 -5.46 -20.09 -10.82
CA ILE A 418 -6.15 -18.82 -10.73
C ILE A 418 -6.21 -18.26 -12.15
N ASP A 419 -7.31 -18.51 -12.86
CA ASP A 419 -7.37 -18.33 -14.31
C ASP A 419 -8.59 -17.54 -14.77
N ASN A 420 -8.43 -16.61 -15.71
CA ASN A 420 -9.56 -15.90 -16.34
C ASN A 420 -10.46 -15.13 -15.35
N ASN A 421 -9.91 -14.58 -14.26
CA ASN A 421 -10.68 -13.82 -13.27
C ASN A 421 -10.58 -12.31 -13.53
N TYR A 422 -11.66 -11.59 -13.24
CA TYR A 422 -11.66 -10.12 -13.25
C TYR A 422 -11.70 -9.62 -11.80
N ILE A 423 -10.58 -9.04 -11.35
CA ILE A 423 -10.35 -8.59 -9.97
C ILE A 423 -10.16 -7.09 -10.01
N HIS A 424 -11.11 -6.33 -9.47
CA HIS A 424 -11.04 -4.87 -9.50
C HIS A 424 -11.74 -4.21 -8.32
N ASP A 425 -11.68 -2.88 -8.21
CA ASP A 425 -12.30 -2.10 -7.12
C ASP A 425 -12.04 -2.75 -5.75
N MET A 426 -10.76 -2.81 -5.39
CA MET A 426 -10.27 -3.52 -4.21
C MET A 426 -9.64 -2.56 -3.20
N THR A 427 -9.10 -3.11 -2.10
CA THR A 427 -8.33 -2.37 -1.08
C THR A 427 -9.07 -1.25 -0.34
N HIS A 428 -10.41 -1.23 -0.35
CA HIS A 428 -11.22 -0.18 0.30
C HIS A 428 -11.04 -0.06 1.83
N VAL A 429 -10.38 -1.03 2.46
CA VAL A 429 -10.10 -1.03 3.91
C VAL A 429 -8.61 -1.30 4.17
N TRP A 430 -8.03 -2.24 3.43
CA TRP A 430 -6.65 -2.69 3.57
C TRP A 430 -5.86 -2.21 2.36
N ASN A 431 -5.41 -0.96 2.40
CA ASN A 431 -4.81 -0.32 1.22
C ASN A 431 -3.56 -1.08 0.73
N GLY A 432 -2.81 -1.73 1.62
CA GLY A 432 -1.63 -2.54 1.27
C GLY A 432 -1.92 -3.96 0.76
N ALA A 433 -3.18 -4.37 0.59
CA ALA A 433 -3.50 -5.68 0.00
C ALA A 433 -3.29 -5.68 -1.53
N VAL A 434 -3.28 -6.87 -2.14
CA VAL A 434 -2.99 -7.04 -3.59
C VAL A 434 -4.05 -7.88 -4.30
N GLY A 435 -4.10 -7.84 -5.64
CA GLY A 435 -5.03 -8.65 -6.42
C GLY A 435 -4.77 -10.15 -6.29
N VAL A 436 -3.50 -10.58 -6.40
CA VAL A 436 -3.08 -11.97 -6.18
C VAL A 436 -1.80 -12.04 -5.35
N LEU A 437 -1.76 -12.89 -4.31
CA LEU A 437 -0.59 -13.12 -3.46
C LEU A 437 -0.17 -14.59 -3.48
N THR A 438 1.14 -14.87 -3.60
CA THR A 438 1.72 -16.17 -3.25
C THR A 438 2.75 -16.02 -2.12
N GLY A 439 2.68 -16.90 -1.11
CA GLY A 439 3.52 -16.86 0.08
C GLY A 439 4.72 -17.82 0.05
N PRO A 440 5.45 -17.95 1.18
CA PRO A 440 6.67 -18.74 1.27
C PRO A 440 6.47 -20.27 1.19
N CYS A 441 5.21 -20.72 1.16
CA CYS A 441 4.83 -22.12 1.02
C CYS A 441 4.04 -22.40 -0.27
N ALA A 442 4.02 -21.46 -1.21
CA ALA A 442 3.20 -21.54 -2.42
C ALA A 442 4.03 -21.76 -3.69
N ALA A 443 4.01 -22.98 -4.25
CA ALA A 443 4.82 -23.38 -5.41
C ALA A 443 3.98 -23.99 -6.53
N ASN A 444 4.48 -23.98 -7.77
CA ASN A 444 3.84 -24.62 -8.93
C ASN A 444 2.39 -24.16 -9.20
N ASN A 445 2.03 -22.94 -8.78
CA ASN A 445 0.69 -22.40 -9.02
C ASN A 445 0.65 -21.70 -10.39
N ARG A 446 -0.53 -21.66 -11.00
CA ARG A 446 -0.77 -21.01 -12.30
C ARG A 446 -1.70 -19.82 -12.11
N ILE A 447 -1.22 -18.63 -12.41
CA ILE A 447 -1.94 -17.36 -12.33
C ILE A 447 -1.99 -16.80 -13.75
N THR A 448 -3.06 -17.10 -14.49
CA THR A 448 -3.11 -16.87 -15.93
C THR A 448 -4.36 -16.15 -16.40
N HIS A 449 -4.25 -15.33 -17.46
CA HIS A 449 -5.41 -14.70 -18.10
C HIS A 449 -6.30 -13.87 -17.16
N ASN A 450 -5.79 -13.38 -16.04
CA ASN A 450 -6.56 -12.53 -15.14
C ASN A 450 -6.45 -11.07 -15.57
N GLU A 451 -7.51 -10.31 -15.32
CA GLU A 451 -7.46 -8.85 -15.38
C GLU A 451 -7.52 -8.30 -13.95
N VAL A 452 -6.50 -7.53 -13.56
CA VAL A 452 -6.36 -6.96 -12.21
C VAL A 452 -6.25 -5.45 -12.31
N SER A 453 -7.19 -4.73 -11.72
CA SER A 453 -7.21 -3.27 -11.80
C SER A 453 -7.84 -2.56 -10.62
N TYR A 454 -7.73 -1.23 -10.55
CA TYR A 454 -8.36 -0.37 -9.55
C TYR A 454 -8.13 -0.80 -8.09
N GLY A 455 -6.86 -0.97 -7.73
CA GLY A 455 -6.42 -1.17 -6.34
C GLY A 455 -5.37 -0.14 -5.91
N ASP A 456 -5.22 0.05 -4.60
CA ASP A 456 -4.40 1.11 -4.01
C ASP A 456 -2.90 0.75 -3.84
N TYR A 457 -2.53 -0.50 -4.11
CA TYR A 457 -1.16 -0.99 -4.02
C TYR A 457 -0.82 -1.88 -5.23
N SER A 458 -0.01 -2.92 -5.05
CA SER A 458 0.47 -3.77 -6.12
C SER A 458 -0.64 -4.64 -6.72
N GLY A 459 -0.55 -4.90 -8.02
CA GLY A 459 -1.50 -5.80 -8.71
C GLY A 459 -1.33 -7.24 -8.24
N MET A 460 -0.11 -7.75 -8.28
CA MET A 460 0.24 -9.11 -7.85
C MET A 460 1.55 -9.10 -7.05
N SER A 461 1.63 -9.94 -6.02
CA SER A 461 2.84 -10.17 -5.21
C SER A 461 3.19 -11.66 -5.23
N ILE A 462 4.38 -12.00 -5.73
CA ILE A 462 4.80 -13.38 -5.99
C ILE A 462 6.01 -13.75 -5.14
N GLY A 463 5.83 -14.73 -4.25
CA GLY A 463 6.83 -15.16 -3.27
C GLY A 463 6.96 -14.25 -2.06
N TRP A 464 7.89 -14.61 -1.18
CA TRP A 464 8.09 -13.99 0.13
C TRP A 464 9.52 -14.19 0.66
N GLY A 465 9.84 -13.54 1.80
CA GLY A 465 10.99 -13.90 2.64
C GLY A 465 12.23 -13.00 2.55
N TRP A 466 12.24 -11.98 1.69
CA TRP A 466 13.30 -10.96 1.56
C TRP A 466 14.74 -11.51 1.52
N SER A 467 14.93 -12.69 0.92
CA SER A 467 16.23 -13.36 0.92
C SER A 467 16.43 -14.30 -0.25
N ALA A 468 17.60 -14.20 -0.89
CA ALA A 468 18.09 -15.15 -1.89
C ALA A 468 18.81 -16.36 -1.25
N ASP A 469 19.00 -16.40 0.08
CA ASP A 469 19.73 -17.50 0.70
C ASP A 469 18.85 -18.75 0.80
N GLN A 470 19.18 -19.78 0.01
CA GLN A 470 18.45 -21.04 -0.02
C GLN A 470 18.40 -21.74 1.35
N LYS A 471 19.28 -21.42 2.31
CA LYS A 471 19.22 -21.99 3.67
C LYS A 471 17.90 -21.72 4.37
N TYR A 472 17.19 -20.64 3.99
CA TYR A 472 15.88 -20.34 4.54
C TYR A 472 14.83 -21.38 4.10
N GLY A 473 15.03 -22.08 2.99
CA GLY A 473 14.23 -23.25 2.61
C GLY A 473 12.78 -22.93 2.24
N PHE A 474 12.55 -21.79 1.57
CA PHE A 474 11.24 -21.43 1.04
C PHE A 474 10.74 -22.47 0.03
N TYR A 475 9.43 -22.68 -0.04
CA TYR A 475 8.79 -23.56 -1.01
C TYR A 475 7.89 -22.73 -1.94
N GLN A 476 8.50 -22.10 -2.93
CA GLN A 476 7.85 -21.09 -3.77
C GLN A 476 8.34 -21.08 -5.24
N ASP A 477 8.93 -22.19 -5.67
CA ASP A 477 9.45 -22.39 -7.01
C ASP A 477 8.34 -22.70 -8.03
N GLY A 478 8.64 -22.52 -9.32
CA GLY A 478 7.80 -23.01 -10.42
C GLY A 478 6.45 -22.31 -10.58
N ASN A 479 6.22 -21.16 -9.94
CA ASN A 479 4.99 -20.40 -10.14
C ASN A 479 4.95 -19.81 -11.56
N VAL A 480 3.78 -19.85 -12.20
CA VAL A 480 3.57 -19.39 -13.58
C VAL A 480 2.58 -18.23 -13.58
N VAL A 481 3.06 -17.04 -13.92
CA VAL A 481 2.28 -15.80 -14.04
C VAL A 481 2.31 -15.33 -15.48
N GLU A 482 1.29 -15.73 -16.25
CA GLU A 482 1.29 -15.51 -17.70
C GLU A 482 -0.02 -14.97 -18.27
N TYR A 483 0.07 -14.12 -19.30
CA TYR A 483 -1.08 -13.57 -20.02
C TYR A 483 -2.06 -12.77 -19.15
N ASN A 484 -1.59 -12.18 -18.05
CA ASN A 484 -2.43 -11.31 -17.22
C ASN A 484 -2.40 -9.87 -17.74
N HIS A 485 -3.51 -9.16 -17.58
CA HIS A 485 -3.63 -7.73 -17.84
C HIS A 485 -3.70 -7.01 -16.49
N ILE A 486 -2.70 -6.19 -16.16
CA ILE A 486 -2.64 -5.48 -14.88
C ILE A 486 -2.57 -3.99 -15.15
N HIS A 487 -3.55 -3.23 -14.67
CA HIS A 487 -3.56 -1.79 -14.90
C HIS A 487 -4.27 -0.98 -13.84
N HIS A 488 -3.99 0.32 -13.75
CA HIS A 488 -4.66 1.21 -12.80
C HIS A 488 -4.54 0.69 -11.37
N VAL A 489 -3.31 0.38 -10.94
CA VAL A 489 -2.97 -0.07 -9.59
C VAL A 489 -1.99 0.92 -8.96
N MET A 490 -1.82 0.86 -7.63
CA MET A 490 -1.14 1.85 -6.77
C MET A 490 -1.87 3.20 -6.69
N ASN A 491 -2.37 3.70 -7.82
CA ASN A 491 -3.33 4.81 -7.95
C ASN A 491 -3.04 6.05 -7.09
N TYR A 492 -1.76 6.42 -6.98
CA TYR A 492 -1.30 7.57 -6.19
C TYR A 492 -1.59 7.46 -4.68
N LEU A 493 -1.99 6.29 -4.17
CA LEU A 493 -2.26 6.11 -2.76
C LEU A 493 -1.05 5.57 -2.01
N LEU A 494 -0.43 4.48 -2.45
CA LEU A 494 0.75 3.91 -1.79
C LEU A 494 1.99 3.97 -2.69
N ASP A 495 3.15 3.74 -2.07
CA ASP A 495 4.47 3.68 -2.72
C ASP A 495 5.11 2.30 -2.46
N ASP A 496 6.29 2.09 -3.05
CA ASP A 496 7.11 0.87 -2.89
C ASP A 496 6.44 -0.42 -3.38
N GLY A 497 5.81 -0.34 -4.56
CA GLY A 497 5.08 -1.47 -5.16
C GLY A 497 5.18 -1.54 -6.67
N ALA A 498 4.42 -2.47 -7.27
CA ALA A 498 4.44 -2.71 -8.71
C ALA A 498 3.16 -3.36 -9.24
N ALA A 499 2.97 -3.38 -10.55
CA ALA A 499 1.98 -4.27 -11.14
C ALA A 499 2.27 -5.74 -10.79
N ILE A 500 3.53 -6.17 -10.92
CA ILE A 500 3.99 -7.48 -10.43
C ILE A 500 5.24 -7.27 -9.57
N TYR A 501 5.08 -7.53 -8.27
CA TYR A 501 6.11 -7.47 -7.23
C TYR A 501 6.57 -8.89 -6.86
N LEU A 502 7.87 -9.08 -6.58
CA LEU A 502 8.43 -10.38 -6.21
C LEU A 502 9.38 -10.31 -5.03
N LEU A 503 9.47 -11.41 -4.27
CA LEU A 503 10.40 -11.58 -3.16
C LEU A 503 11.04 -12.96 -3.09
N GLY A 504 12.32 -13.00 -2.72
CA GLY A 504 13.02 -14.22 -2.33
C GLY A 504 13.32 -15.20 -3.47
N TRP A 505 14.07 -16.26 -3.15
CA TRP A 505 14.47 -17.28 -4.12
C TRP A 505 13.25 -18.04 -4.69
N GLN A 506 13.14 -18.09 -6.01
CA GLN A 506 11.99 -18.68 -6.74
C GLN A 506 12.44 -19.29 -8.07
N LYS A 507 13.09 -20.45 -8.00
CA LYS A 507 13.62 -21.11 -9.20
C LYS A 507 12.48 -21.53 -10.12
N ASP A 508 12.72 -21.47 -11.43
CA ASP A 508 11.80 -21.94 -12.48
C ASP A 508 10.45 -21.18 -12.50
N THR A 509 10.31 -20.11 -11.70
CA THR A 509 9.17 -19.19 -11.75
C THR A 509 9.22 -18.35 -13.03
N ARG A 510 8.05 -18.14 -13.63
CA ARG A 510 7.88 -17.47 -14.92
C ARG A 510 6.91 -16.31 -14.80
N ILE A 511 7.35 -15.12 -15.18
CA ILE A 511 6.53 -13.91 -15.32
C ILE A 511 6.55 -13.53 -16.80
N CYS A 512 5.61 -14.06 -17.58
CA CYS A 512 5.71 -13.97 -19.04
C CYS A 512 4.43 -13.46 -19.73
N TYR A 513 4.59 -12.74 -20.84
CA TYR A 513 3.46 -12.37 -21.71
C TYR A 513 2.36 -11.54 -21.03
N ASN A 514 2.69 -10.81 -19.96
CA ASN A 514 1.73 -9.94 -19.27
C ASN A 514 1.67 -8.56 -19.93
N TRP A 515 0.50 -7.91 -19.87
CA TRP A 515 0.30 -6.53 -20.30
C TRP A 515 0.10 -5.65 -19.07
N ILE A 516 0.98 -4.66 -18.90
CA ILE A 516 1.07 -3.84 -17.70
C ILE A 516 1.01 -2.36 -18.09
N HIS A 517 0.08 -1.60 -17.51
CA HIS A 517 0.08 -0.16 -17.67
C HIS A 517 -0.60 0.64 -16.56
N ASP A 518 -0.43 1.96 -16.53
CA ASP A 518 -1.06 2.85 -15.55
C ASP A 518 -0.74 2.48 -14.09
N VAL A 519 0.55 2.35 -13.77
CA VAL A 519 1.04 2.07 -12.42
C VAL A 519 1.66 3.35 -11.85
N ARG A 520 1.04 3.91 -10.79
CA ARG A 520 1.26 5.30 -10.38
C ARG A 520 1.61 5.42 -8.90
N SER A 521 2.75 6.05 -8.62
CA SER A 521 3.25 6.32 -7.26
C SER A 521 2.59 7.55 -6.66
N TYR A 522 2.45 7.58 -5.33
CA TYR A 522 2.02 8.78 -4.59
C TYR A 522 3.08 9.90 -4.65
N SER A 523 4.31 9.60 -4.21
CA SER A 523 5.34 10.63 -3.96
C SER A 523 6.51 10.62 -4.95
N GLY A 524 6.40 9.87 -6.05
CA GLY A 524 7.55 9.54 -6.91
C GLY A 524 8.45 8.44 -6.32
N GLY A 525 8.02 7.80 -5.22
CA GLY A 525 8.54 6.52 -4.74
C GLY A 525 8.30 5.39 -5.74
N TYR A 526 8.65 4.13 -5.43
CA TYR A 526 8.56 3.07 -6.44
C TYR A 526 7.11 2.73 -6.81
N ALA A 527 6.82 2.75 -8.12
CA ALA A 527 5.60 2.26 -8.73
C ALA A 527 5.95 1.64 -10.09
N ASN A 528 6.30 0.35 -10.04
CA ASN A 528 7.03 -0.27 -11.14
C ASN A 528 6.12 -1.16 -11.99
N GLY A 529 6.52 -1.45 -13.22
CA GLY A 529 5.92 -2.54 -13.99
C GLY A 529 6.28 -3.88 -13.37
N LEU A 530 7.57 -4.20 -13.37
CA LEU A 530 8.15 -5.39 -12.75
C LEU A 530 9.11 -4.99 -11.62
N TYR A 531 8.88 -5.50 -10.42
CA TYR A 531 9.70 -5.23 -9.24
C TYR A 531 10.17 -6.52 -8.57
N PRO A 532 11.28 -7.10 -9.04
CA PRO A 532 11.99 -8.12 -8.28
C PRO A 532 12.71 -7.46 -7.11
N ASP A 533 12.06 -7.47 -5.95
CA ASP A 533 12.59 -6.95 -4.70
C ASP A 533 13.48 -8.01 -4.01
N SER A 534 13.96 -7.66 -2.82
CA SER A 534 14.99 -8.35 -2.05
C SER A 534 14.96 -9.87 -2.16
N GLY A 535 16.04 -10.39 -2.75
CA GLY A 535 16.32 -11.81 -2.82
C GLY A 535 15.66 -12.53 -4.00
N THR A 536 14.97 -11.82 -4.88
CA THR A 536 14.35 -12.41 -6.07
C THR A 536 15.42 -13.02 -6.98
N SER A 537 15.43 -14.34 -7.08
CA SER A 537 16.43 -15.08 -7.84
C SER A 537 15.83 -16.25 -8.63
N GLY A 538 16.43 -16.56 -9.78
CA GLY A 538 16.07 -17.71 -10.61
C GLY A 538 14.78 -17.57 -11.43
N VAL A 539 14.31 -16.32 -11.63
CA VAL A 539 13.04 -16.01 -12.31
C VAL A 539 13.25 -15.65 -13.78
N LEU A 540 12.36 -16.14 -14.65
CA LEU A 540 12.27 -15.72 -16.05
C LEU A 540 11.21 -14.63 -16.22
N PHE A 541 11.61 -13.48 -16.76
CA PHE A 541 10.76 -12.39 -17.22
C PHE A 541 10.82 -12.32 -18.76
N GLU A 542 9.76 -12.78 -19.44
CA GLU A 542 9.77 -12.91 -20.90
C GLU A 542 8.53 -12.34 -21.58
N GLY A 543 8.69 -11.53 -22.64
CA GLY A 543 7.56 -11.14 -23.47
C GLY A 543 6.55 -10.20 -22.79
N ASN A 544 6.88 -9.57 -21.67
CA ASN A 544 5.95 -8.65 -21.04
C ASN A 544 5.93 -7.32 -21.81
N VAL A 545 4.75 -6.71 -21.93
CA VAL A 545 4.57 -5.37 -22.50
C VAL A 545 4.19 -4.42 -21.37
N ILE A 546 5.11 -3.50 -21.04
CA ILE A 546 4.98 -2.56 -19.93
C ILE A 546 4.99 -1.14 -20.48
N HIS A 547 3.97 -0.34 -20.16
CA HIS A 547 3.97 1.09 -20.49
C HIS A 547 3.23 1.98 -19.49
N ASP A 548 3.50 3.28 -19.51
CA ASP A 548 2.84 4.26 -18.60
C ASP A 548 3.00 3.88 -17.11
N VAL A 549 4.21 3.51 -16.74
CA VAL A 549 4.63 3.20 -15.36
C VAL A 549 5.74 4.15 -14.91
N LEU A 550 6.04 4.20 -13.62
CA LEU A 550 7.17 5.01 -13.15
C LEU A 550 8.51 4.38 -13.57
N TRP A 551 8.72 3.11 -13.24
CA TRP A 551 9.90 2.32 -13.63
C TRP A 551 9.46 1.05 -14.36
N GLY A 552 10.07 0.73 -15.51
CA GLY A 552 9.70 -0.46 -16.29
C GLY A 552 10.05 -1.76 -15.54
N PHE A 553 11.34 -1.98 -15.35
CA PHE A 553 11.92 -3.03 -14.50
C PHE A 553 12.74 -2.36 -13.40
N ALA A 554 12.50 -2.69 -12.14
CA ALA A 554 13.22 -2.14 -11.00
C ALA A 554 13.73 -3.26 -10.09
N GLY A 555 14.89 -3.84 -10.39
CA GLY A 555 15.47 -4.90 -9.55
C GLY A 555 16.15 -4.35 -8.29
N ASN A 556 15.94 -4.97 -7.14
CA ASN A 556 16.46 -4.53 -5.84
C ASN A 556 17.21 -5.64 -5.08
N GLY A 557 18.30 -6.13 -5.68
CA GLY A 557 19.11 -7.22 -5.11
C GLY A 557 18.49 -8.59 -5.41
N GLY A 558 19.24 -9.43 -6.11
CA GLY A 558 18.73 -10.66 -6.71
C GLY A 558 19.63 -11.08 -7.87
N HIS A 559 19.55 -12.33 -8.30
CA HIS A 559 20.53 -12.88 -9.25
C HIS A 559 19.94 -14.07 -10.04
N GLU A 560 20.62 -14.56 -11.08
CA GLU A 560 20.12 -15.66 -11.94
C GLU A 560 18.77 -15.40 -12.63
N CYS A 561 18.31 -14.16 -12.67
CA CYS A 561 17.11 -13.78 -13.40
C CYS A 561 17.42 -13.55 -14.88
N ILE A 562 16.49 -13.94 -15.74
CA ILE A 562 16.57 -13.68 -17.19
C ILE A 562 15.43 -12.75 -17.56
N VAL A 563 15.76 -11.59 -18.12
CA VAL A 563 14.83 -10.57 -18.60
C VAL A 563 14.99 -10.45 -20.10
N ARG A 564 14.06 -11.01 -20.87
CA ARG A 564 14.19 -11.03 -22.34
C ARG A 564 12.91 -10.78 -23.11
N ASP A 565 13.05 -10.24 -24.31
CA ASP A 565 11.92 -10.01 -25.21
C ASP A 565 10.79 -9.15 -24.58
N ASN A 566 11.11 -8.30 -23.60
CA ASN A 566 10.14 -7.39 -22.97
C ASN A 566 10.14 -6.02 -23.66
N ILE A 567 9.01 -5.32 -23.61
CA ILE A 567 8.87 -3.92 -24.02
C ILE A 567 8.69 -3.06 -22.77
N PHE A 568 9.55 -2.07 -22.59
CA PHE A 568 9.43 -1.02 -21.57
C PHE A 568 9.27 0.32 -22.30
N ALA A 569 8.04 0.84 -22.38
CA ALA A 569 7.72 2.05 -23.14
C ALA A 569 7.11 3.13 -22.23
N PHE A 570 7.37 4.41 -22.49
CA PHE A 570 6.71 5.51 -21.75
C PHE A 570 6.90 5.43 -20.22
N CYS A 571 8.06 4.94 -19.78
CA CYS A 571 8.42 4.93 -18.37
C CYS A 571 8.80 6.34 -17.92
N GLN A 572 8.21 6.83 -16.83
CA GLN A 572 8.42 8.21 -16.37
C GLN A 572 9.86 8.44 -15.85
N GLN A 573 10.53 7.41 -15.31
CA GLN A 573 11.89 7.52 -14.76
C GLN A 573 12.95 6.75 -15.56
N THR A 574 12.73 5.46 -15.80
CA THR A 574 13.59 4.64 -16.66
C THR A 574 12.92 3.35 -17.08
N GLY A 575 13.33 2.80 -18.22
CA GLY A 575 12.90 1.48 -18.67
C GLY A 575 13.51 0.37 -17.82
N ILE A 576 14.83 0.39 -17.64
CA ILE A 576 15.54 -0.63 -16.85
C ILE A 576 16.27 0.04 -15.69
N ARG A 577 16.03 -0.50 -14.49
CA ARG A 577 16.78 -0.21 -13.29
C ARG A 577 17.23 -1.49 -12.59
N THR A 578 18.50 -1.56 -12.21
CA THR A 578 19.01 -2.54 -11.25
C THR A 578 19.64 -1.84 -10.05
N GLY A 579 19.43 -2.41 -8.85
CA GLY A 579 19.71 -1.78 -7.58
C GLY A 579 21.19 -1.65 -7.21
N GLU A 580 21.45 -0.79 -6.22
CA GLU A 580 22.76 -0.43 -5.60
C GLU A 580 22.91 -0.93 -4.15
N HIS A 581 22.03 -1.79 -3.65
CA HIS A 581 21.81 -1.86 -2.20
C HIS A 581 22.95 -2.48 -1.38
N TRP A 582 23.21 -1.82 -0.25
CA TRP A 582 24.39 -1.93 0.62
C TRP A 582 24.36 -3.11 1.61
N TRP A 583 23.25 -3.87 1.67
CA TRP A 583 23.11 -5.05 2.53
C TRP A 583 23.56 -6.36 1.86
N ASP A 584 24.25 -6.27 0.73
CA ASP A 584 24.51 -7.39 -0.17
C ASP A 584 25.64 -8.34 0.29
N VAL A 585 25.41 -8.93 1.46
CA VAL A 585 25.93 -10.26 1.77
C VAL A 585 25.45 -11.27 0.70
N GLN A 586 24.36 -11.00 -0.04
CA GLN A 586 23.78 -11.94 -1.01
C GLN A 586 24.46 -11.90 -2.40
N VAL A 587 24.79 -10.72 -2.97
CA VAL A 587 25.63 -10.63 -4.19
C VAL A 587 27.09 -11.08 -3.93
N LYS A 588 27.60 -10.94 -2.69
CA LYS A 588 28.91 -11.50 -2.32
C LYS A 588 28.94 -13.04 -2.31
N LEU A 589 27.78 -13.69 -2.22
CA LEU A 589 27.66 -15.15 -2.08
C LEU A 589 27.28 -15.88 -3.39
N ASN A 590 26.81 -15.18 -4.43
CA ASN A 590 26.50 -15.81 -5.72
C ASN A 590 26.92 -14.91 -6.92
N PRO A 591 27.84 -15.38 -7.80
CA PRO A 591 28.41 -14.57 -8.88
C PRO A 591 27.54 -14.44 -10.14
N ASN A 592 26.35 -15.07 -10.21
CA ASN A 592 25.59 -15.18 -11.45
C ASN A 592 24.74 -13.92 -11.74
N PRO A 593 24.97 -13.18 -12.84
CA PRO A 593 24.30 -11.91 -13.11
C PRO A 593 22.82 -12.05 -13.45
N ILE A 594 22.08 -10.94 -13.35
CA ILE A 594 20.81 -10.76 -14.06
C ILE A 594 21.11 -10.55 -15.55
N VAL A 595 20.44 -11.30 -16.44
CA VAL A 595 20.64 -11.22 -17.89
C VAL A 595 19.51 -10.42 -18.53
N PHE A 596 19.85 -9.33 -19.22
CA PHE A 596 18.93 -8.57 -20.07
C PHE A 596 19.26 -8.83 -21.55
N GLU A 597 18.37 -9.52 -22.26
CA GLU A 597 18.59 -9.85 -23.67
C GLU A 597 17.39 -9.50 -24.56
N ARG A 598 17.62 -8.83 -25.68
CA ARG A 598 16.54 -8.52 -26.66
C ARG A 598 15.34 -7.83 -26.02
N ASN A 599 15.54 -6.88 -25.12
CA ASN A 599 14.45 -6.03 -24.65
C ASN A 599 14.36 -4.77 -25.53
N ILE A 600 13.17 -4.18 -25.61
CA ILE A 600 12.95 -2.86 -26.20
C ILE A 600 12.75 -1.88 -25.05
N VAL A 601 13.58 -0.85 -24.98
CA VAL A 601 13.39 0.29 -24.08
C VAL A 601 13.12 1.52 -24.92
N TYR A 602 11.91 2.05 -24.81
CA TYR A 602 11.37 3.12 -25.63
C TYR A 602 10.93 4.31 -24.78
N ASP A 603 11.38 5.49 -25.21
CA ASP A 603 10.91 6.79 -24.76
C ASP A 603 10.72 7.69 -26.00
N ASP A 604 9.87 8.71 -25.88
CA ASP A 604 9.57 9.67 -26.96
C ASP A 604 9.86 11.10 -26.51
N GLY A 605 11.12 11.38 -26.18
CA GLY A 605 11.55 12.73 -25.80
C GLY A 605 11.20 13.13 -24.37
N GLY A 606 10.95 12.19 -23.46
CA GLY A 606 10.78 12.45 -22.03
C GLY A 606 12.07 12.90 -21.33
N ASN A 607 12.06 13.07 -20.01
CA ASN A 607 13.26 13.41 -19.22
C ASN A 607 13.90 12.19 -18.53
N SER A 608 13.51 10.98 -18.93
CA SER A 608 13.91 9.72 -18.28
C SER A 608 15.28 9.24 -18.74
N ALA A 609 16.00 8.50 -17.89
CA ALA A 609 17.12 7.68 -18.37
C ALA A 609 16.56 6.45 -19.10
N LEU A 610 17.33 5.78 -19.96
CA LEU A 610 16.90 4.50 -20.51
C LEU A 610 17.33 3.33 -19.61
N VAL A 611 18.53 3.45 -19.03
CA VAL A 611 19.13 2.41 -18.18
C VAL A 611 19.83 3.05 -16.98
N ARG A 612 19.53 2.55 -15.78
CA ARG A 612 20.25 2.85 -14.54
C ARG A 612 20.63 1.56 -13.83
N THR A 613 21.91 1.22 -13.77
CA THR A 613 22.39 0.04 -13.04
C THR A 613 23.16 0.45 -11.79
N GLY A 614 23.28 -0.47 -10.84
CA GLY A 614 24.12 -0.27 -9.66
C GLY A 614 25.62 -0.35 -9.92
N ASN A 615 26.41 -0.13 -8.86
CA ASN A 615 27.88 0.02 -8.91
C ASN A 615 28.63 -1.25 -9.35
N ALA A 616 28.08 -2.44 -9.13
CA ALA A 616 28.75 -3.70 -9.43
C ALA A 616 28.60 -4.07 -10.92
N THR A 617 29.69 -3.97 -11.66
CA THR A 617 29.72 -4.17 -13.12
C THR A 617 29.42 -5.61 -13.56
N ASN A 618 29.56 -6.59 -12.66
CA ASN A 618 29.29 -8.01 -12.88
C ASN A 618 27.92 -8.47 -12.37
N ALA A 619 27.10 -7.60 -11.77
CA ALA A 619 25.78 -7.96 -11.28
C ALA A 619 24.73 -8.09 -12.41
N GLN A 620 25.04 -7.58 -13.60
CA GLN A 620 24.17 -7.63 -14.77
C GLN A 620 24.94 -7.87 -16.06
N VAL A 621 24.32 -8.59 -16.99
CA VAL A 621 24.79 -8.76 -18.36
C VAL A 621 23.69 -8.29 -19.31
N MET A 622 24.03 -7.36 -20.20
CA MET A 622 23.10 -6.79 -21.17
C MET A 622 23.59 -7.10 -22.58
N SER A 623 22.72 -7.55 -23.48
CA SER A 623 23.08 -7.78 -24.88
C SER A 623 21.87 -7.78 -25.82
N LYS A 624 22.11 -7.37 -27.08
CA LYS A 624 21.10 -7.34 -28.16
C LYS A 624 19.79 -6.63 -27.81
N ASN A 625 19.82 -5.70 -26.87
CA ASN A 625 18.67 -4.84 -26.55
C ASN A 625 18.53 -3.74 -27.61
N LEU A 626 17.32 -3.22 -27.75
CA LEU A 626 17.03 -2.06 -28.58
C LEU A 626 16.64 -0.88 -27.69
N TYR A 627 17.28 0.25 -27.91
CA TYR A 627 17.06 1.49 -27.17
C TYR A 627 16.57 2.58 -28.12
N TRP A 628 15.57 3.34 -27.69
CA TRP A 628 15.09 4.50 -28.42
C TRP A 628 14.67 5.62 -27.47
N PRO A 629 15.33 6.79 -27.47
CA PRO A 629 14.99 7.91 -26.60
C PRO A 629 14.13 8.98 -27.28
N GLY A 630 13.64 8.71 -28.49
CA GLY A 630 13.06 9.72 -29.37
C GLY A 630 14.12 10.43 -30.22
N THR A 631 13.65 11.22 -31.19
CA THR A 631 14.52 11.87 -32.19
C THR A 631 15.34 13.03 -31.61
N THR A 632 14.83 13.68 -30.56
CA THR A 632 15.43 14.89 -29.98
C THR A 632 16.54 14.60 -28.97
N ARG A 633 16.56 13.39 -28.39
CA ARG A 633 17.46 12.99 -27.29
C ARG A 633 18.58 12.05 -27.72
N ALA A 634 18.69 11.78 -29.01
CA ALA A 634 19.74 10.93 -29.55
C ALA A 634 21.12 11.53 -29.23
N GLY A 635 21.98 10.76 -28.54
CA GLY A 635 23.32 11.19 -28.13
C GLY A 635 23.38 11.82 -26.72
N GLU A 636 22.26 11.93 -26.01
CA GLU A 636 22.25 12.33 -24.60
C GLU A 636 22.87 11.27 -23.67
N LYS A 637 23.15 11.68 -22.43
CA LYS A 637 23.69 10.81 -21.38
C LYS A 637 22.56 10.05 -20.68
N LEU A 638 22.16 8.91 -21.25
CA LEU A 638 20.96 8.16 -20.86
C LEU A 638 21.25 6.84 -20.14
N PHE A 639 22.53 6.53 -19.91
CA PHE A 639 23.00 5.27 -19.33
C PHE A 639 23.89 5.56 -18.12
N SER A 640 23.61 4.92 -16.98
CA SER A 640 24.43 5.07 -15.77
C SER A 640 24.66 3.72 -15.12
N GLY A 641 25.85 3.52 -14.54
CA GLY A 641 26.20 2.36 -13.73
C GLY A 641 26.61 2.73 -12.30
N GLY A 642 25.83 3.63 -11.68
CA GLY A 642 26.06 4.10 -10.31
C GLY A 642 27.25 5.05 -10.15
N LYS A 643 27.78 5.16 -8.92
CA LYS A 643 28.87 6.04 -8.49
C LYS A 643 30.16 5.85 -9.28
N GLU A 644 30.49 4.61 -9.64
CA GLU A 644 31.70 4.30 -10.42
C GLU A 644 31.54 4.62 -11.91
N GLN A 645 30.30 4.81 -12.37
CA GLN A 645 29.98 5.10 -13.76
C GLN A 645 28.86 6.14 -13.86
N PRO A 646 29.21 7.44 -13.76
CA PRO A 646 28.24 8.52 -13.91
C PRO A 646 27.59 8.46 -15.29
N LEU A 647 26.40 9.08 -15.40
CA LEU A 647 25.62 9.17 -16.64
C LEU A 647 26.50 9.45 -17.87
N GLY A 648 26.41 8.55 -18.86
CA GLY A 648 27.15 8.57 -20.11
C GLY A 648 26.25 8.29 -21.31
N THR A 649 26.79 8.51 -22.51
CA THR A 649 26.09 8.21 -23.76
C THR A 649 26.06 6.70 -24.03
N PHE A 650 25.25 6.25 -24.99
CA PHE A 650 25.26 4.84 -25.40
C PHE A 650 26.62 4.40 -25.97
N ALA A 651 27.34 5.28 -26.67
CA ALA A 651 28.68 4.98 -27.16
C ALA A 651 29.67 4.78 -25.99
N ASP A 652 29.58 5.62 -24.96
CA ASP A 652 30.39 5.47 -23.74
C ASP A 652 30.07 4.15 -23.01
N TRP A 653 28.78 3.78 -22.98
CA TRP A 653 28.29 2.54 -22.40
C TRP A 653 28.89 1.32 -23.12
N GLN A 654 28.82 1.28 -24.46
CA GLN A 654 29.38 0.20 -25.26
C GLN A 654 30.91 0.15 -25.23
N ALA A 655 31.59 1.30 -25.18
CA ALA A 655 33.06 1.36 -25.10
C ALA A 655 33.62 0.71 -23.83
N LYS A 656 32.80 0.61 -22.76
CA LYS A 656 33.14 -0.10 -21.52
C LYS A 656 32.84 -1.60 -21.57
N GLY A 657 32.31 -2.11 -22.68
CA GLY A 657 32.00 -3.53 -22.87
C GLY A 657 30.57 -3.95 -22.49
N TYR A 658 29.67 -3.00 -22.20
CA TYR A 658 28.26 -3.30 -21.93
C TYR A 658 27.44 -3.41 -23.22
N ASP A 659 26.28 -4.06 -23.11
CA ASP A 659 25.25 -4.09 -24.16
C ASP A 659 25.78 -4.59 -25.52
N ALA A 660 26.51 -5.71 -25.48
CA ALA A 660 27.09 -6.30 -26.68
C ALA A 660 26.00 -6.63 -27.71
N GLY A 661 26.16 -6.12 -28.93
CA GLY A 661 25.20 -6.33 -30.03
C GLY A 661 23.88 -5.57 -29.90
N SER A 662 23.71 -4.73 -28.88
CA SER A 662 22.56 -3.86 -28.73
C SER A 662 22.64 -2.67 -29.68
N VAL A 663 21.49 -2.07 -30.00
CA VAL A 663 21.38 -0.98 -30.97
C VAL A 663 20.52 0.16 -30.44
N MET A 664 20.87 1.38 -30.86
CA MET A 664 20.04 2.56 -30.68
C MET A 664 19.30 2.82 -31.99
N ALA A 665 18.00 2.51 -32.06
CA ALA A 665 17.21 2.65 -33.28
C ALA A 665 15.70 2.68 -32.97
N ASP A 666 14.93 3.35 -33.83
CA ASP A 666 13.47 3.35 -33.74
C ASP A 666 12.94 1.91 -33.84
N PRO A 667 12.15 1.41 -32.87
CA PRO A 667 11.58 0.07 -32.94
C PRO A 667 10.60 -0.10 -34.11
N LEU A 668 10.11 0.97 -34.73
CA LEU A 668 9.08 0.95 -35.77
C LEU A 668 7.78 0.32 -35.25
N PHE A 669 7.27 0.87 -34.13
CA PHE A 669 5.93 0.54 -33.66
C PHE A 669 4.87 0.93 -34.70
N MET A 670 3.73 0.22 -34.68
CA MET A 670 2.61 0.48 -35.60
C MET A 670 2.04 1.88 -35.35
N ASP A 671 1.76 2.21 -34.10
CA ASP A 671 1.37 3.54 -33.64
C ASP A 671 1.71 3.75 -32.16
N ALA A 672 2.89 4.30 -31.87
CA ALA A 672 3.34 4.49 -30.49
C ALA A 672 2.50 5.53 -29.72
N ALA A 673 1.95 6.54 -30.41
CA ALA A 673 1.17 7.60 -29.79
C ALA A 673 -0.10 7.04 -29.14
N ASP A 674 -0.76 6.11 -29.83
CA ASP A 674 -1.96 5.40 -29.35
C ASP A 674 -1.63 4.09 -28.59
N ARG A 675 -0.38 3.90 -28.17
CA ARG A 675 0.12 2.70 -27.46
C ARG A 675 -0.06 1.39 -28.24
N ASP A 676 -0.15 1.45 -29.57
CA ASP A 676 -0.03 0.28 -30.44
C ASP A 676 1.44 -0.11 -30.62
N LEU A 677 1.95 -0.84 -29.63
CA LEU A 677 3.34 -1.30 -29.53
C LEU A 677 3.65 -2.55 -30.38
N ARG A 678 2.78 -2.91 -31.34
CA ARG A 678 3.10 -3.95 -32.33
C ARG A 678 4.21 -3.45 -33.26
N LEU A 679 5.06 -4.34 -33.75
CA LEU A 679 6.20 -3.99 -34.61
C LEU A 679 5.86 -4.10 -36.09
N ARG A 680 6.38 -3.17 -36.89
CA ARG A 680 6.40 -3.30 -38.36
C ARG A 680 7.36 -4.42 -38.80
N PRO A 681 7.12 -5.07 -39.97
CA PRO A 681 7.94 -6.21 -40.41
C PRO A 681 9.44 -5.93 -40.60
N ASP A 682 9.82 -4.67 -40.85
CA ASP A 682 11.20 -4.22 -41.06
C ASP A 682 11.90 -3.72 -39.78
N SER A 683 11.21 -3.83 -38.63
CA SER A 683 11.71 -3.41 -37.33
C SER A 683 13.13 -3.94 -37.03
N PRO A 684 14.05 -3.08 -36.56
CA PRO A 684 15.37 -3.51 -36.11
C PRO A 684 15.30 -4.50 -34.93
N ALA A 685 14.27 -4.43 -34.07
CA ALA A 685 14.12 -5.38 -32.97
C ALA A 685 13.97 -6.82 -33.49
N LEU A 686 13.19 -7.03 -34.57
CA LEU A 686 13.02 -8.36 -35.18
C LEU A 686 14.35 -8.91 -35.73
N LYS A 687 15.23 -8.04 -36.25
CA LYS A 687 16.57 -8.43 -36.73
C LYS A 687 17.50 -8.86 -35.59
N LEU A 688 17.31 -8.32 -34.38
CA LEU A 688 18.01 -8.77 -33.16
C LEU A 688 17.49 -10.11 -32.62
N GLY A 689 16.39 -10.62 -33.19
CA GLY A 689 15.72 -11.84 -32.78
C GLY A 689 14.62 -11.64 -31.73
N PHE A 690 14.18 -10.39 -31.50
CA PHE A 690 13.07 -10.08 -30.60
C PHE A 690 11.82 -10.88 -31.00
N LYS A 691 11.13 -11.44 -30.01
CA LYS A 691 9.88 -12.18 -30.23
C LYS A 691 8.68 -11.39 -29.69
N PRO A 692 7.87 -10.77 -30.57
CA PRO A 692 6.70 -10.00 -30.13
C PRO A 692 5.67 -10.85 -29.41
N THR A 693 5.07 -10.28 -28.38
CA THR A 693 3.92 -10.85 -27.68
C THR A 693 2.63 -10.52 -28.40
N ASP A 694 1.77 -11.52 -28.53
CA ASP A 694 0.43 -11.40 -29.10
C ASP A 694 -0.56 -10.95 -28.02
N LEU A 695 -0.76 -9.63 -27.91
CA LEU A 695 -1.62 -9.03 -26.89
C LEU A 695 -3.10 -9.46 -27.00
N SER A 696 -3.56 -10.00 -28.12
CA SER A 696 -4.94 -10.50 -28.22
C SER A 696 -5.19 -11.78 -27.40
N LYS A 697 -4.14 -12.36 -26.81
CA LYS A 697 -4.21 -13.50 -25.89
C LYS A 697 -4.14 -13.10 -24.42
N VAL A 698 -3.92 -11.82 -24.13
CA VAL A 698 -3.73 -11.32 -22.76
C VAL A 698 -5.06 -10.91 -22.15
N GLY A 699 -5.21 -11.15 -20.85
CA GLY A 699 -6.43 -10.85 -20.10
C GLY A 699 -7.50 -11.92 -20.28
N LEU A 700 -8.76 -11.51 -20.12
CA LEU A 700 -9.90 -12.42 -20.07
C LEU A 700 -10.15 -13.10 -21.43
N TYR A 701 -10.59 -14.37 -21.39
CA TYR A 701 -10.98 -15.12 -22.58
C TYR A 701 -12.38 -15.75 -22.46
N GLY A 702 -12.95 -16.14 -23.61
CA GLY A 702 -14.24 -16.81 -23.70
C GLY A 702 -15.32 -15.92 -24.29
N ASP A 703 -16.53 -15.98 -23.74
CA ASP A 703 -17.70 -15.28 -24.27
C ASP A 703 -17.50 -13.76 -24.26
N HIS A 704 -18.02 -13.07 -25.28
CA HIS A 704 -17.90 -11.61 -25.42
C HIS A 704 -18.44 -10.84 -24.22
N ASP A 705 -19.52 -11.30 -23.59
CA ASP A 705 -20.07 -10.64 -22.39
C ASP A 705 -19.08 -10.66 -21.22
N TRP A 706 -18.27 -11.72 -21.10
CA TRP A 706 -17.22 -11.80 -20.08
C TRP A 706 -16.03 -10.92 -20.43
N THR A 707 -15.50 -11.05 -21.65
CA THR A 707 -14.29 -10.31 -22.06
C THR A 707 -14.51 -8.81 -22.24
N SER A 708 -15.75 -8.38 -22.51
CA SER A 708 -16.11 -6.95 -22.58
C SER A 708 -16.56 -6.36 -21.24
N LEU A 709 -16.67 -7.16 -20.17
CA LEU A 709 -17.10 -6.69 -18.85
C LEU A 709 -16.26 -5.49 -18.35
N PRO A 710 -14.91 -5.52 -18.42
CA PRO A 710 -14.10 -4.40 -17.91
C PRO A 710 -14.39 -3.07 -18.61
N SER A 711 -14.53 -3.08 -19.94
CA SER A 711 -14.84 -1.87 -20.72
C SER A 711 -16.22 -1.26 -20.42
N ARG A 712 -17.12 -2.02 -19.79
CA ARG A 712 -18.49 -1.60 -19.43
C ARG A 712 -18.59 -1.15 -17.97
N MET A 713 -17.59 -1.43 -17.14
CA MET A 713 -17.57 -1.00 -15.75
C MET A 713 -17.30 0.49 -15.65
N LYS A 714 -17.95 1.13 -14.69
CA LYS A 714 -17.70 2.53 -14.34
C LYS A 714 -16.89 2.53 -13.06
N HIS A 715 -15.64 2.93 -13.18
CA HIS A 715 -14.76 3.08 -12.04
C HIS A 715 -14.77 4.51 -11.52
N THR A 716 -14.47 4.65 -10.23
CA THR A 716 -14.22 5.95 -9.65
C THR A 716 -12.98 6.55 -10.31
N PRO A 717 -13.01 7.82 -10.74
CA PRO A 717 -11.83 8.47 -11.28
C PRO A 717 -10.68 8.40 -10.30
N ILE A 718 -9.52 7.93 -10.78
CA ILE A 718 -8.28 7.96 -9.98
C ILE A 718 -7.79 9.40 -9.94
N VAL A 719 -7.74 9.95 -8.74
CA VAL A 719 -7.29 11.32 -8.49
C VAL A 719 -5.88 11.26 -7.92
N SER A 720 -4.96 12.01 -8.52
CA SER A 720 -3.63 12.19 -7.94
C SER A 720 -3.76 12.80 -6.55
N VAL A 721 -3.20 12.14 -5.55
CA VAL A 721 -3.15 12.71 -4.20
C VAL A 721 -2.13 13.86 -4.23
N SER A 722 -2.58 15.07 -3.88
CA SER A 722 -1.67 16.20 -3.74
C SER A 722 -0.63 15.91 -2.65
N GLY A 723 0.59 16.40 -2.84
CA GLY A 723 1.55 16.45 -1.74
C GLY A 723 1.01 17.28 -0.57
N PRO A 724 1.64 17.17 0.63
CA PRO A 724 1.31 18.05 1.75
C PRO A 724 1.33 19.51 1.29
N PRO A 725 0.30 20.31 1.65
CA PRO A 725 0.28 21.71 1.25
C PRO A 725 1.53 22.43 1.76
N PRO A 726 2.02 23.46 1.05
CA PRO A 726 3.14 24.24 1.53
C PRO A 726 2.81 24.83 2.90
N ARG A 727 3.61 24.51 3.92
CA ARG A 727 3.39 25.00 5.27
C ARG A 727 4.63 25.70 5.79
N GLY A 728 4.38 26.85 6.42
CA GLY A 728 5.37 27.48 7.28
C GLY A 728 5.60 26.66 8.54
N PHE A 729 6.67 26.98 9.25
CA PHE A 729 7.01 26.37 10.54
C PHE A 729 7.77 27.39 11.39
N GLU A 730 7.82 27.13 12.70
CA GLU A 730 8.58 27.91 13.66
C GLU A 730 9.19 26.94 14.70
N TRP A 731 10.48 27.10 14.98
CA TRP A 731 11.23 26.33 15.97
C TRP A 731 11.91 27.26 16.96
N THR A 732 11.44 27.23 18.20
CA THR A 732 12.07 27.90 19.36
C THR A 732 12.77 26.92 20.30
N TYR A 733 12.57 25.61 20.11
CA TYR A 733 13.18 24.53 20.91
C TYR A 733 12.81 24.49 22.40
N ASP A 734 11.96 25.40 22.89
CA ASP A 734 11.60 25.52 24.31
C ASP A 734 10.75 24.37 24.85
N ASP A 735 10.04 23.68 23.98
CA ASP A 735 9.24 22.49 24.27
C ASP A 735 10.04 21.18 24.08
N GLU A 736 11.30 21.29 23.65
CA GLU A 736 12.22 20.18 23.48
C GLU A 736 13.03 19.90 24.76
N ALA A 737 13.49 18.66 24.92
CA ALA A 737 14.32 18.28 26.06
C ALA A 737 15.80 18.65 25.86
N ALA A 738 16.36 19.48 26.74
CA ALA A 738 17.79 19.78 26.74
C ALA A 738 18.64 18.52 26.91
N GLY A 739 19.77 18.47 26.19
CA GLY A 739 20.70 17.34 26.15
C GLY A 739 20.31 16.22 25.18
N ALA A 740 19.19 16.34 24.47
CA ALA A 740 18.74 15.39 23.44
C ALA A 740 18.69 16.05 22.05
N ALA A 741 18.58 15.23 21.00
CA ALA A 741 18.26 15.73 19.66
C ALA A 741 16.81 16.25 19.63
N PRO A 742 16.49 17.31 18.85
CA PRO A 742 15.13 17.81 18.75
C PRO A 742 14.23 16.79 18.07
N VAL A 743 12.96 16.73 18.45
CA VAL A 743 11.97 15.80 17.88
C VAL A 743 10.96 16.50 16.97
N HIS A 744 10.84 17.83 17.00
CA HIS A 744 9.89 18.62 16.18
C HIS A 744 10.57 19.42 15.07
N SER A 745 11.90 19.37 15.00
CA SER A 745 12.70 20.31 14.20
C SER A 745 13.30 19.68 12.95
N GLY A 746 12.41 19.24 12.06
CA GLY A 746 12.75 18.63 10.77
C GLY A 746 13.52 17.32 10.83
N GLU A 747 14.01 16.90 9.68
CA GLU A 747 14.76 15.66 9.55
C GLU A 747 16.23 15.88 9.84
N LEU A 748 16.72 15.18 10.87
CA LEU A 748 18.07 15.29 11.37
C LEU A 748 18.99 14.27 10.73
N ALA A 749 20.18 14.73 10.37
CA ALA A 749 21.23 13.90 9.84
C ALA A 749 22.52 14.23 10.59
N PRO A 750 22.76 13.60 11.77
CA PRO A 750 23.99 13.83 12.51
C PRO A 750 25.20 13.30 11.73
N GLY A 751 25.02 12.31 10.85
CA GLY A 751 26.12 11.62 10.17
C GLY A 751 26.54 10.34 10.89
N PRO A 752 27.58 9.64 10.41
CA PRO A 752 28.02 8.37 10.98
C PRO A 752 28.47 8.49 12.44
N THR A 753 28.07 7.54 13.28
CA THR A 753 28.30 7.57 14.74
C THR A 753 29.80 7.64 15.09
N GLU A 754 30.64 6.98 14.31
CA GLU A 754 32.10 6.96 14.45
C GLU A 754 32.75 8.32 14.24
N LEU A 755 32.10 9.21 13.50
CA LEU A 755 32.56 10.58 13.29
C LEU A 755 32.14 11.50 14.45
N ASN A 756 31.18 11.11 15.30
CA ASN A 756 30.84 11.85 16.53
C ASN A 756 30.35 13.30 16.31
N HIS A 757 29.72 13.58 15.16
CA HIS A 757 28.92 14.78 14.95
C HIS A 757 27.67 14.75 15.86
N ARG A 758 27.16 15.91 16.28
CA ARG A 758 25.98 15.99 17.15
C ARG A 758 25.04 17.13 16.76
N ILE A 759 23.74 16.86 16.86
CA ILE A 759 22.67 17.88 16.84
C ILE A 759 21.95 17.74 18.17
N VAL A 760 21.97 18.78 18.99
CA VAL A 760 21.51 18.69 20.39
C VAL A 760 20.85 19.98 20.84
N VAL A 761 19.69 19.86 21.48
CA VAL A 761 19.01 20.96 22.17
C VAL A 761 19.80 21.29 23.43
N THR A 762 20.08 22.57 23.67
CA THR A 762 20.87 23.03 24.80
C THR A 762 20.16 24.13 25.57
N ASP A 763 20.36 24.14 26.89
CA ASP A 763 19.94 25.17 27.84
C ASP A 763 21.10 26.12 28.23
N THR A 764 22.24 26.02 27.54
CA THR A 764 23.44 26.80 27.86
C THR A 764 23.34 28.26 27.41
N ASP A 765 22.63 28.50 26.31
CA ASP A 765 22.41 29.82 25.70
C ASP A 765 21.21 29.73 24.76
N ALA A 766 20.40 30.77 24.71
CA ALA A 766 19.24 30.84 23.81
C ALA A 766 19.01 32.28 23.39
N ALA A 767 18.52 32.47 22.17
CA ALA A 767 18.25 33.79 21.62
C ALA A 767 16.89 34.32 22.09
N SER A 768 15.94 33.41 22.28
CA SER A 768 14.69 33.60 22.99
C SER A 768 14.49 32.42 23.96
N GLY A 769 13.50 32.48 24.85
CA GLY A 769 13.18 31.31 25.67
C GLY A 769 14.29 30.83 26.63
N LYS A 770 14.43 29.51 26.72
CA LYS A 770 15.35 28.76 27.57
C LYS A 770 16.26 27.84 26.78
N HIS A 771 15.82 27.34 25.62
CA HIS A 771 16.56 26.36 24.85
C HIS A 771 16.91 26.89 23.46
N SER A 772 18.00 26.37 22.88
CA SER A 772 18.33 26.55 21.46
C SER A 772 18.92 25.27 20.91
N LEU A 773 19.13 25.21 19.59
CA LEU A 773 19.72 24.04 18.94
C LEU A 773 21.20 24.26 18.65
N MET A 774 22.05 23.34 19.11
CA MET A 774 23.47 23.34 18.84
C MET A 774 23.85 22.24 17.86
N LEU A 775 24.56 22.60 16.79
CA LEU A 775 25.19 21.68 15.86
C LEU A 775 26.69 21.63 16.15
N VAL A 776 27.23 20.44 16.34
CA VAL A 776 28.63 20.19 16.70
C VAL A 776 29.29 19.28 15.68
N GLU A 777 30.41 19.74 15.14
CA GLU A 777 31.22 19.00 14.20
C GLU A 777 31.99 17.87 14.88
N GLY A 778 31.95 16.70 14.25
CA GLY A 778 32.70 15.51 14.61
C GLY A 778 34.09 15.46 13.94
N LYS A 779 34.68 14.26 13.85
CA LYS A 779 35.89 13.98 13.08
C LYS A 779 35.57 14.00 11.60
N ASN A 780 36.24 14.85 10.84
CA ASN A 780 35.96 15.03 9.43
C ASN A 780 36.94 14.22 8.56
N GLU A 781 36.57 12.99 8.22
CA GLU A 781 37.25 12.18 7.20
C GLU A 781 36.37 12.15 5.93
N GLU A 782 36.66 13.08 5.01
CA GLU A 782 36.22 13.14 3.60
C GLU A 782 34.80 13.63 3.25
N ARG A 783 33.88 13.96 4.18
CA ARG A 783 32.52 14.45 3.85
C ARG A 783 32.10 15.72 4.60
N ASN A 784 32.24 16.88 3.95
CA ASN A 784 31.87 18.21 4.48
C ASN A 784 30.37 18.54 4.37
N PHE A 785 29.48 17.70 4.90
CA PHE A 785 28.04 18.02 4.93
C PHE A 785 27.29 17.48 6.13
N PHE A 786 27.98 16.94 7.15
CA PHE A 786 27.37 16.50 8.41
C PHE A 786 27.95 17.30 9.58
N PRO A 787 27.19 17.60 10.65
CA PRO A 787 25.75 17.34 10.77
C PRO A 787 24.92 18.33 9.94
N PHE A 788 23.72 17.91 9.56
CA PHE A 788 22.71 18.82 9.01
C PHE A 788 21.30 18.51 9.51
N LEU A 789 20.42 19.49 9.36
CA LEU A 789 18.99 19.32 9.45
C LEU A 789 18.33 19.90 8.21
N HIS A 790 17.21 19.32 7.81
CA HIS A 790 16.43 19.85 6.69
C HIS A 790 14.92 19.71 6.93
N TYR A 791 14.14 20.55 6.25
CA TYR A 791 12.69 20.49 6.30
C TYR A 791 12.08 20.71 4.92
N PRO A 792 11.13 19.87 4.49
CA PRO A 792 10.42 20.13 3.24
C PRO A 792 9.47 21.31 3.41
N ILE A 793 9.33 22.14 2.38
CA ILE A 793 8.42 23.29 2.36
C ILE A 793 7.41 23.08 1.25
N GLY A 794 7.87 22.89 0.01
CA GLY A 794 7.05 22.59 -1.16
C GLY A 794 6.32 23.79 -1.78
N ALA A 795 6.75 25.02 -1.50
CA ALA A 795 6.10 26.23 -2.01
C ALA A 795 6.57 26.57 -3.43
N ASP A 796 5.67 26.58 -4.40
CA ASP A 796 5.93 26.90 -5.81
C ASP A 796 5.37 28.27 -6.25
N ALA A 797 4.61 28.94 -5.38
CA ALA A 797 4.02 30.24 -5.63
C ALA A 797 3.95 31.11 -4.36
N GLY A 798 3.95 32.43 -4.55
CA GLY A 798 3.69 33.42 -3.51
C GLY A 798 4.93 33.82 -2.70
N PRO A 799 4.76 34.73 -1.73
CA PRO A 799 5.85 35.19 -0.86
C PRO A 799 6.31 34.09 0.08
N ILE A 800 7.63 34.03 0.26
CA ILE A 800 8.31 33.22 1.25
C ILE A 800 9.21 34.13 2.08
N ARG A 801 9.13 33.98 3.39
CA ARG A 801 10.07 34.61 4.32
C ARG A 801 10.66 33.55 5.24
N ALA A 802 11.98 33.54 5.34
CA ALA A 802 12.73 32.59 6.14
C ALA A 802 13.71 33.34 7.04
N SER A 803 13.65 33.11 8.34
CA SER A 803 14.51 33.75 9.32
C SER A 803 15.08 32.75 10.31
N LEU A 804 16.27 33.04 10.83
CA LEU A 804 16.82 32.34 11.99
C LEU A 804 17.76 33.25 12.78
N ARG A 805 17.89 32.99 14.07
CA ARG A 805 18.96 33.57 14.89
C ARG A 805 20.12 32.61 14.97
N LEU A 806 21.32 33.12 14.71
CA LEU A 806 22.56 32.36 14.68
C LEU A 806 23.52 32.91 15.73
N LYS A 807 24.21 32.02 16.44
CA LYS A 807 25.35 32.38 17.29
C LYS A 807 26.52 31.45 17.05
N MET A 808 27.67 32.03 16.72
CA MET A 808 28.95 31.33 16.69
C MET A 808 29.67 31.49 18.04
N PRO A 809 29.92 30.40 18.78
CA PRO A 809 30.71 30.45 20.00
C PRO A 809 32.10 31.05 19.76
N SER A 810 32.59 31.84 20.70
CA SER A 810 33.93 32.45 20.60
C SER A 810 35.05 31.41 20.71
N ALA A 811 34.83 30.34 21.48
CA ALA A 811 35.86 29.33 21.78
C ALA A 811 36.01 28.27 20.68
N THR A 812 34.89 27.87 20.06
CA THR A 812 34.82 26.76 19.10
C THR A 812 33.93 27.11 17.91
N PRO A 813 34.26 28.12 17.10
CA PRO A 813 33.45 28.53 15.97
C PRO A 813 33.45 27.45 14.87
N SER A 814 32.27 27.13 14.32
CA SER A 814 32.12 26.29 13.13
C SER A 814 31.97 27.13 11.85
N ALA A 815 31.92 26.44 10.71
CA ALA A 815 31.39 26.96 9.46
C ALA A 815 30.03 26.33 9.17
N MET A 816 29.17 27.02 8.42
CA MET A 816 27.87 26.50 8.02
C MET A 816 27.39 27.07 6.69
N TYR A 817 26.41 26.41 6.08
CA TYR A 817 25.57 27.03 5.07
C TYR A 817 24.09 26.78 5.35
N LEU A 818 23.27 27.68 4.81
CA LEU A 818 21.83 27.52 4.72
C LEU A 818 21.42 27.65 3.26
N GLU A 819 20.59 26.73 2.78
CA GLU A 819 20.12 26.81 1.40
C GLU A 819 18.73 26.24 1.18
N PHE A 820 18.09 26.71 0.10
CA PHE A 820 16.87 26.13 -0.42
C PHE A 820 17.15 25.22 -1.62
N ARG A 821 16.52 24.05 -1.64
CA ARG A 821 16.68 23.06 -2.72
C ARG A 821 15.35 22.79 -3.44
N ASP A 822 15.47 22.58 -4.74
CA ASP A 822 14.38 22.19 -5.64
C ASP A 822 14.72 20.86 -6.34
N TYR A 823 13.87 19.86 -6.13
CA TYR A 823 13.99 18.53 -6.75
C TYR A 823 13.02 18.32 -7.93
N ALA A 824 12.07 19.22 -8.20
CA ALA A 824 11.08 19.06 -9.28
C ALA A 824 11.71 19.14 -10.67
N ASN A 825 12.89 19.75 -10.81
CA ASN A 825 13.60 19.89 -12.07
C ASN A 825 14.96 19.16 -12.07
N ALA A 826 15.03 18.01 -11.39
CA ALA A 826 16.26 17.22 -11.22
C ALA A 826 16.82 16.59 -12.52
N GLY A 827 16.19 16.81 -13.67
CA GLY A 827 16.70 16.36 -14.98
C GLY A 827 18.05 16.95 -15.39
N VAL A 828 18.51 18.02 -14.72
CA VAL A 828 19.77 18.75 -15.04
C VAL A 828 20.87 18.56 -13.98
N LYS A 829 20.49 18.33 -12.72
CA LYS A 829 21.35 18.10 -11.54
C LYS A 829 20.54 17.31 -10.50
N TYR A 830 21.18 16.71 -9.50
CA TYR A 830 20.47 16.05 -8.38
C TYR A 830 19.42 16.96 -7.71
N PHE A 831 19.64 18.29 -7.70
CA PHE A 831 18.69 19.34 -7.33
C PHE A 831 19.17 20.70 -7.89
N GLN A 832 18.29 21.71 -7.88
CA GLN A 832 18.64 23.11 -8.12
C GLN A 832 18.70 23.86 -6.78
N THR A 833 19.65 24.79 -6.64
CA THR A 833 19.82 25.61 -5.43
C THR A 833 19.26 27.03 -5.61
N GLY A 834 18.40 27.45 -4.69
CA GLY A 834 17.78 28.78 -4.66
C GLY A 834 18.58 29.79 -3.84
N PRO A 835 17.96 30.53 -2.89
CA PRO A 835 18.66 31.30 -1.87
C PRO A 835 19.69 30.45 -1.11
N HIS A 836 20.91 30.96 -0.99
CA HIS A 836 22.03 30.27 -0.35
C HIS A 836 22.88 31.27 0.46
N LEU A 837 23.14 30.96 1.73
CA LEU A 837 24.00 31.69 2.64
C LEU A 837 25.12 30.77 3.13
N GLU A 838 26.36 31.26 3.18
CA GLU A 838 27.52 30.54 3.70
C GLU A 838 28.26 31.39 4.72
N ILE A 839 28.65 30.79 5.84
CA ILE A 839 29.39 31.44 6.93
C ILE A 839 30.63 30.59 7.21
N ASP A 840 31.81 31.16 6.98
CA ASP A 840 33.07 30.47 7.26
C ASP A 840 33.39 30.39 8.76
N ALA A 841 34.38 29.57 9.15
CA ALA A 841 34.83 29.43 10.54
C ALA A 841 35.43 30.72 11.12
N GLN A 842 35.78 31.68 10.26
CA GLN A 842 36.21 33.00 10.69
C GLN A 842 34.99 33.86 11.07
N GLY A 843 33.79 33.53 10.61
CA GLY A 843 32.54 34.24 10.83
C GLY A 843 32.23 35.26 9.73
N VAL A 844 32.73 35.06 8.53
CA VAL A 844 32.38 35.86 7.36
C VAL A 844 31.17 35.24 6.68
N LEU A 845 30.05 35.98 6.69
CA LEU A 845 28.85 35.67 5.93
C LEU A 845 29.04 36.09 4.47
N THR A 846 28.73 35.17 3.57
CA THR A 846 28.54 35.39 2.14
C THR A 846 27.18 34.81 1.71
N ALA A 847 26.68 35.24 0.56
CA ALA A 847 25.44 34.74 -0.01
C ALA A 847 25.66 34.56 -1.50
N THR A 848 25.28 33.41 -2.07
CA THR A 848 25.49 32.98 -3.48
C THR A 848 26.90 33.28 -4.04
N PRO A 849 27.65 32.28 -4.56
CA PRO A 849 29.00 32.53 -5.07
C PRO A 849 29.08 33.74 -6.03
N ASN A 850 29.88 34.75 -5.67
CA ASN A 850 30.08 36.02 -6.40
C ASN A 850 28.97 37.08 -6.35
N ALA A 851 27.97 36.99 -5.47
CA ALA A 851 26.89 38.01 -5.38
C ALA A 851 27.25 39.30 -4.60
N GLY A 852 28.50 39.48 -4.18
CA GLY A 852 28.95 40.71 -3.52
C GLY A 852 28.52 40.88 -2.06
N VAL A 853 27.80 39.91 -1.48
CA VAL A 853 27.50 39.87 -0.05
C VAL A 853 28.72 39.37 0.71
N LYS A 854 29.30 40.22 1.56
CA LYS A 854 30.41 39.85 2.45
C LYS A 854 30.33 40.65 3.74
N LEU A 855 30.01 39.99 4.85
CA LEU A 855 29.83 40.64 6.14
C LEU A 855 30.50 39.85 7.26
N LYS A 856 31.28 40.53 8.11
CA LYS A 856 31.86 39.92 9.30
C LYS A 856 30.85 39.90 10.44
N LEU A 857 30.44 38.71 10.87
CA LEU A 857 29.56 38.52 12.02
C LEU A 857 30.37 38.48 13.34
N PRO A 858 29.85 39.05 14.44
CA PRO A 858 30.49 38.93 15.74
C PRO A 858 30.37 37.50 16.28
N ARG A 859 31.44 37.03 16.94
CA ARG A 859 31.38 35.79 17.72
C ARG A 859 30.78 36.06 19.10
N GLY A 860 30.07 35.09 19.66
CA GLY A 860 29.47 35.15 20.99
C GLY A 860 28.19 35.97 21.09
N ALA A 861 27.69 36.53 19.99
CA ALA A 861 26.42 37.27 19.93
C ALA A 861 25.43 36.58 18.99
N TRP A 862 24.14 36.70 19.31
CA TRP A 862 23.05 36.25 18.45
C TRP A 862 22.82 37.24 17.32
N VAL A 863 22.80 36.76 16.07
CA VAL A 863 22.58 37.55 14.85
C VAL A 863 21.32 37.03 14.18
N LEU A 864 20.39 37.92 13.80
CA LEU A 864 19.22 37.54 13.01
C LEU A 864 19.56 37.61 11.52
N LEU A 865 19.33 36.50 10.81
CA LEU A 865 19.34 36.40 9.36
C LEU A 865 17.88 36.30 8.90
N ASP A 866 17.45 37.17 8.00
CA ASP A 866 16.08 37.21 7.48
C ASP A 866 16.12 37.32 5.95
N MET A 867 15.55 36.33 5.26
CA MET A 867 15.45 36.28 3.81
C MET A 867 14.00 36.42 3.37
N ALA A 868 13.77 37.19 2.31
CA ALA A 868 12.45 37.32 1.68
C ALA A 868 12.57 37.15 0.16
N PHE A 869 11.68 36.35 -0.42
CA PHE A 869 11.65 36.09 -1.85
C PHE A 869 10.25 35.64 -2.31
N ASN A 870 10.02 35.62 -3.62
CA ASN A 870 8.74 35.22 -4.21
C ASN A 870 8.93 34.02 -5.13
N MET A 871 8.05 33.02 -5.00
CA MET A 871 7.95 31.91 -5.95
C MET A 871 6.82 32.16 -6.96
N GLY A 872 6.89 31.44 -8.08
CA GLY A 872 5.88 31.48 -9.14
C GLY A 872 6.42 31.87 -10.52
N LYS A 873 5.58 31.65 -11.54
CA LYS A 873 5.92 31.95 -12.93
C LYS A 873 6.20 33.45 -13.11
N GLY A 874 7.40 33.79 -13.59
CA GLY A 874 7.81 35.17 -13.83
C GLY A 874 8.33 35.90 -12.59
N ALA A 875 8.38 35.26 -11.42
CA ALA A 875 9.05 35.82 -10.25
C ALA A 875 10.55 36.02 -10.50
N ALA A 876 11.11 37.09 -9.94
CA ALA A 876 12.54 37.37 -10.01
C ALA A 876 13.33 36.22 -9.34
N LYS A 877 14.45 35.80 -9.96
CA LYS A 877 15.35 34.77 -9.41
C LYS A 877 16.34 35.37 -8.42
N THR A 878 15.81 36.14 -7.48
CA THR A 878 16.54 36.89 -6.46
C THR A 878 15.84 36.79 -5.10
N PHE A 879 16.58 37.08 -4.04
CA PHE A 879 16.07 37.25 -2.68
C PHE A 879 16.67 38.48 -2.02
N ASP A 880 15.95 39.02 -1.05
CA ASP A 880 16.45 40.06 -0.17
C ASP A 880 16.96 39.40 1.12
N LEU A 881 18.08 39.89 1.65
CA LEU A 881 18.68 39.46 2.91
C LEU A 881 18.82 40.65 3.85
N THR A 882 18.26 40.54 5.05
CA THR A 882 18.47 41.47 6.17
C THR A 882 19.26 40.78 7.26
N VAL A 883 20.39 41.37 7.66
CA VAL A 883 21.23 40.90 8.75
C VAL A 883 21.18 41.89 9.91
N THR A 884 20.70 41.45 11.08
CA THR A 884 20.61 42.28 12.28
C THR A 884 21.59 41.79 13.33
N VAL A 885 22.60 42.63 13.59
CA VAL A 885 23.57 42.44 14.67
C VAL A 885 23.15 43.28 15.87
N PRO A 886 23.10 42.74 17.10
CA PRO A 886 22.71 43.49 18.28
C PRO A 886 23.53 44.78 18.44
N GLY A 887 22.84 45.90 18.67
CA GLY A 887 23.47 47.21 18.83
C GLY A 887 23.95 47.87 17.54
N GLN A 888 23.66 47.30 16.37
CA GLN A 888 23.95 47.89 15.06
C GLN A 888 22.66 48.08 14.24
N PRO A 889 22.60 49.07 13.32
CA PRO A 889 21.53 49.15 12.34
C PRO A 889 21.48 47.88 11.46
N PRO A 890 20.29 47.37 11.11
CA PRO A 890 20.15 46.25 10.18
C PRO A 890 20.83 46.54 8.84
N GLN A 891 21.55 45.55 8.32
CA GLN A 891 22.20 45.62 7.01
C GLN A 891 21.34 44.88 5.99
N VAL A 892 20.94 45.56 4.92
CA VAL A 892 20.01 45.03 3.91
C VAL A 892 20.73 44.87 2.58
N PHE A 893 20.71 43.66 2.04
CA PHE A 893 21.18 43.30 0.71
C PHE A 893 19.95 42.97 -0.14
N ARG A 894 19.76 43.70 -1.25
CA ARG A 894 18.61 43.54 -2.14
C ARG A 894 19.00 42.76 -3.38
N ASP A 895 18.04 42.07 -3.97
CA ASP A 895 18.17 41.42 -5.27
C ASP A 895 19.37 40.44 -5.36
N VAL A 896 19.68 39.74 -4.26
CA VAL A 896 20.74 38.74 -4.24
C VAL A 896 20.32 37.57 -5.15
N PRO A 897 21.09 37.21 -6.19
CA PRO A 897 20.70 36.17 -7.13
C PRO A 897 20.65 34.79 -6.47
N TYR A 898 19.76 33.92 -6.98
CA TYR A 898 19.80 32.49 -6.68
C TYR A 898 21.06 31.84 -7.23
N THR A 899 21.46 30.71 -6.65
CA THR A 899 22.59 29.92 -7.15
C THR A 899 22.30 29.32 -8.53
N ASP A 900 21.11 28.73 -8.72
CA ASP A 900 20.67 28.16 -9.99
C ASP A 900 19.41 28.89 -10.50
N THR A 901 19.45 29.38 -11.73
CA THR A 901 18.31 30.08 -12.37
C THR A 901 17.14 29.14 -12.70
N ALA A 902 17.41 27.84 -12.74
CA ALA A 902 16.43 26.79 -12.97
C ALA A 902 15.65 26.37 -11.70
N PHE A 903 15.89 27.03 -10.55
CA PHE A 903 15.13 26.84 -9.32
C PHE A 903 13.68 27.34 -9.50
N LEU A 904 12.69 26.45 -9.35
CA LEU A 904 11.27 26.72 -9.62
C LEU A 904 10.39 26.73 -8.37
N GLN A 905 10.77 25.99 -7.34
CA GLN A 905 10.04 25.90 -6.07
C GLN A 905 10.99 25.92 -4.88
N ALA A 906 10.53 26.46 -3.76
CA ALA A 906 11.14 26.24 -2.46
C ALA A 906 10.75 24.84 -1.96
N GLY A 907 11.43 23.83 -2.49
CA GLY A 907 11.18 22.43 -2.17
C GLY A 907 11.53 22.11 -0.72
N GLU A 908 12.77 22.37 -0.31
CA GLU A 908 13.28 22.10 1.05
C GLU A 908 14.23 23.20 1.51
N ILE A 909 14.38 23.37 2.84
CA ILE A 909 15.42 24.19 3.46
C ILE A 909 16.42 23.29 4.19
N TYR A 910 17.72 23.57 4.03
CA TYR A 910 18.83 22.86 4.65
C TYR A 910 19.64 23.81 5.53
N ILE A 911 20.03 23.35 6.72
CA ILE A 911 21.02 24.00 7.59
C ILE A 911 22.13 22.98 7.85
N VAL A 912 23.33 23.27 7.36
CA VAL A 912 24.43 22.30 7.26
C VAL A 912 25.67 22.85 7.92
N SER A 913 26.30 22.04 8.77
CA SER A 913 27.62 22.33 9.31
C SER A 913 28.72 21.85 8.36
N THR A 914 29.77 22.65 8.24
CA THR A 914 30.94 22.39 7.38
C THR A 914 32.26 22.76 8.06
N GLY A 915 32.22 22.95 9.38
CA GLY A 915 33.33 23.47 10.15
C GLY A 915 34.45 22.46 10.40
N PRO A 916 35.49 22.89 11.14
CA PRO A 916 36.54 21.98 11.60
C PRO A 916 36.04 21.13 12.77
N ASP A 917 36.72 20.00 13.01
CA ASP A 917 36.45 19.10 14.13
C ASP A 917 36.27 19.84 15.47
N GLY A 918 35.17 19.57 16.16
CA GLY A 918 34.81 20.21 17.43
C GLY A 918 34.27 21.64 17.32
N GLY A 919 34.19 22.21 16.11
CA GLY A 919 33.48 23.45 15.85
C GLY A 919 31.99 23.32 16.13
N ALA A 920 31.35 24.38 16.61
CA ALA A 920 29.91 24.41 16.84
C ALA A 920 29.28 25.74 16.42
N PHE A 921 27.98 25.72 16.19
CA PHE A 921 27.14 26.91 16.13
C PHE A 921 25.77 26.62 16.75
N LEU A 922 25.10 27.68 17.23
CA LEU A 922 23.76 27.59 17.78
C LEU A 922 22.79 28.31 16.86
N ILE A 923 21.60 27.72 16.68
CA ILE A 923 20.47 28.34 16.00
C ILE A 923 19.26 28.38 16.93
N ASP A 924 18.44 29.41 16.74
CA ASP A 924 17.21 29.62 17.49
C ASP A 924 16.22 30.46 16.65
N ASP A 925 14.95 30.51 17.06
CA ASP A 925 13.86 31.23 16.38
C ASP A 925 13.84 30.97 14.85
N VAL A 926 13.98 29.71 14.43
CA VAL A 926 13.98 29.35 13.01
C VAL A 926 12.55 29.38 12.52
N ARG A 927 12.26 30.24 11.54
CA ARG A 927 10.90 30.42 11.03
C ARG A 927 10.87 30.48 9.52
N VAL A 928 9.94 29.76 8.92
CA VAL A 928 9.58 29.91 7.52
C VAL A 928 8.09 30.21 7.44
N THR A 929 7.72 31.22 6.66
CA THR A 929 6.33 31.55 6.34
C THR A 929 6.12 31.46 4.84
N THR A 930 4.94 31.01 4.45
CA THR A 930 4.50 30.88 3.05
C THR A 930 3.15 31.57 2.91
N ALA A 931 2.72 31.85 1.68
CA ALA A 931 1.43 32.50 1.39
C ALA A 931 0.20 31.79 2.00
N HIS A 932 0.33 30.52 2.39
CA HIS A 932 -0.73 29.68 2.95
C HIS A 932 -0.61 29.46 4.48
N GLY A 933 0.35 30.13 5.14
CA GLY A 933 0.74 29.82 6.53
C GLY A 933 0.15 30.71 7.63
N ASP A 934 -0.73 31.67 7.31
CA ASP A 934 -1.36 32.58 8.29
C ASP A 934 -2.89 32.35 8.45
N GLU A 935 -3.39 31.14 8.16
CA GLU A 935 -4.78 30.74 8.49
C GLU A 935 -4.86 29.82 9.72
#